data_AF-A0A7C3D8B7-F1
#
_entry.id   AF-A0A7C3D8B7-F1
#
_cell.length_a   1.000
_cell.length_b   1.000
_cell.length_c   1.000
_cell.angle_alpha   90.00
_cell.angle_beta   90.00
_cell.angle_gamma   90.00
#
_symmetry.space_group_name_H-M   'P 1'
#
loop_
_entity.id
_entity.type
_entity.pdbx_description
1 polymer ?
#
loop_
_entity_poly.entity_id
_entity_poly.type
_entity_poly.pdbx_seq_one_letter_code
_entity_poly.pdbx_strand_id
1 'polypeptide(L)'
;MDLHWLKEVGEGLLRGTTGVRVHSAGMAAVRGEWAAEWIAAAVREDIAGTPGIRVAVTRCSRRAVSLAMEGGWSFQPQSAAVVNAHELASALLGLHPLHWVRGLVNSLGSRRVEEFVRKAGSTLRAFDALREFWQGLGARAEAAFWELLQQPLPWRDLAARLPEWAGDEPGPEPAAHALARKAAGWLPPAVLESLAQLLDNLAAPPGNETEESGLHQAAQQLARLLEKHGVAELLDALPPAAARELNAETPGQWALDRLEELFGDSGTLRGTLSRWSEAALRLAAPAAEALTKQWGLRLAAGLGAKTSRAALADATFPFTAQGLAAAAQVARGDLSPLFSLDTALLRLRRGVLTETLRRRSFVELHAPMLRTRRKQRDLESFASAEASVTEDGRLQIRYTAQAADALATDLRTQATMIFSAALSACGGEVKRDHFSLSFTDRRQLDPAALHTPYFRVLAAYGLENVTIPDKPCTASLHIRVAGPLAESWLDTPSPGAPEYLPTMSRAASAVQNMARQWLPALYLSDLESYARPSAVHPLLAWSCSPPCSGPRKKDLTYDFMDPKVVDSVLQACAPAFRERLAETWKFLMEAGRKQTAAYYEPADLRYILASVKRQQRNFVSLLMADAFLVEAVLNTADCAREVQRLARIAPKKAAGDMARFAREMAETFHRKLRRMYAGDDFLALGPLFFLTATRALAGTQPEAEIAAVLILESEGGKACYANDAALSLF
;
A
#
# COMPACT_ATOMS: atom_id res chain seq x y z
N MET A 1 -9.00 0.36 11.97
CA MET A 1 -7.95 -0.62 12.30
C MET A 1 -8.55 -2.01 12.17
N ASP A 2 -8.20 -2.71 11.10
CA ASP A 2 -8.96 -3.87 10.64
C ASP A 2 -8.29 -5.17 11.09
N LEU A 3 -8.65 -5.64 12.28
CA LEU A 3 -8.14 -6.88 12.83
C LEU A 3 -9.36 -7.76 13.15
N HIS A 4 -9.44 -8.93 12.52
CA HIS A 4 -10.29 -10.07 12.87
C HIS A 4 -9.81 -11.37 12.20
N TRP A 5 -8.56 -11.43 11.75
CA TRP A 5 -8.01 -12.48 10.88
C TRP A 5 -7.97 -13.87 11.52
N LEU A 6 -8.45 -14.01 12.75
CA LEU A 6 -8.04 -15.10 13.59
C LEU A 6 -9.04 -15.82 14.43
N LYS A 7 -10.17 -15.27 14.89
CA LYS A 7 -11.10 -16.13 15.64
C LYS A 7 -11.92 -17.08 14.73
N GLU A 8 -11.73 -17.01 13.41
CA GLU A 8 -12.82 -17.21 12.46
C GLU A 8 -12.55 -18.02 11.21
N VAL A 9 -11.35 -18.54 10.96
CA VAL A 9 -11.15 -19.45 9.82
C VAL A 9 -11.79 -20.84 10.07
N GLY A 10 -12.88 -20.80 10.84
CA GLY A 10 -13.47 -21.60 11.88
C GLY A 10 -13.09 -21.00 13.28
N GLU A 11 -13.42 -21.53 14.44
CA GLU A 11 -13.69 -22.93 14.62
C GLU A 11 -12.63 -23.70 13.76
N GLY A 12 -11.44 -23.10 13.53
CA GLY A 12 -10.61 -23.04 12.29
C GLY A 12 -9.75 -21.74 12.05
N LEU A 13 -9.72 -20.76 12.95
CA LEU A 13 -8.75 -19.67 13.21
C LEU A 13 -7.40 -19.63 12.40
N LEU A 14 -7.05 -18.52 11.70
CA LEU A 14 -5.79 -18.33 10.92
C LEU A 14 -4.81 -17.29 11.51
N ARG A 15 -3.77 -17.68 12.25
CA ARG A 15 -2.92 -16.68 12.96
C ARG A 15 -1.83 -16.09 12.05
N GLY A 16 -2.10 -15.42 10.90
CA GLY A 16 -1.19 -14.35 10.34
C GLY A 16 -1.88 -13.12 9.73
N THR A 17 -1.51 -11.88 10.11
CA THR A 17 -2.05 -10.65 9.50
C THR A 17 -1.46 -10.45 8.12
N THR A 18 -2.30 -10.46 7.10
CA THR A 18 -1.90 -9.91 5.80
C THR A 18 -2.51 -8.52 5.64
N GLY A 19 -1.80 -7.50 6.15
CA GLY A 19 -2.00 -6.10 5.77
C GLY A 19 -3.02 -5.33 6.61
N VAL A 20 -2.80 -5.26 7.93
CA VAL A 20 -3.65 -4.46 8.81
C VAL A 20 -3.16 -3.02 8.84
N ARG A 21 -4.06 -2.08 8.55
CA ARG A 21 -3.80 -0.64 8.80
C ARG A 21 -4.08 -0.29 10.26
N VAL A 22 -3.02 -0.02 11.00
CA VAL A 22 -3.10 0.56 12.34
C VAL A 22 -3.32 2.05 12.19
N HIS A 23 -4.43 2.57 12.71
CA HIS A 23 -4.60 4.02 12.78
C HIS A 23 -3.76 4.50 13.95
N SER A 24 -2.87 5.44 13.69
CA SER A 24 -2.26 6.23 14.74
C SER A 24 -2.57 7.68 14.42
N ALA A 25 -3.18 8.37 15.37
CA ALA A 25 -3.41 9.80 15.30
C ALA A 25 -2.08 10.54 15.47
N GLY A 26 -1.20 10.41 14.48
CA GLY A 26 0.14 10.98 14.41
C GLY A 26 0.13 12.46 14.05
N MET A 27 0.72 13.32 14.87
CA MET A 27 1.29 14.57 14.36
C MET A 27 2.69 14.25 13.85
N ALA A 28 3.04 14.69 12.66
CA ALA A 28 4.45 14.93 12.37
C ALA A 28 4.66 16.43 12.21
N ALA A 29 5.66 16.93 12.94
CA ALA A 29 6.24 18.21 12.61
C ALA A 29 7.03 18.03 11.31
N VAL A 30 6.69 18.80 10.28
CA VAL A 30 7.50 18.91 9.07
C VAL A 30 8.30 20.19 9.21
N ARG A 31 9.57 20.06 9.58
CA ARG A 31 10.53 21.14 9.46
C ARG A 31 11.26 20.98 8.14
N GLY A 32 11.14 21.95 7.24
CA GLY A 32 11.87 22.01 5.99
C GLY A 32 12.65 23.32 5.89
N GLU A 33 13.88 23.26 5.41
CA GLU A 33 14.64 24.43 4.97
C GLU A 33 14.65 24.42 3.44
N TRP A 34 14.32 25.55 2.83
CA TRP A 34 14.11 25.64 1.38
C TRP A 34 15.37 26.12 0.74
N ALA A 35 15.87 25.33 -0.21
CA ALA A 35 17.03 25.70 -1.01
C ALA A 35 16.68 25.99 -2.49
N ALA A 36 15.38 26.10 -2.83
CA ALA A 36 14.92 26.48 -4.18
C ALA A 36 14.12 27.81 -4.17
N GLU A 37 13.88 28.40 -5.34
CA GLU A 37 13.03 29.59 -5.46
C GLU A 37 11.56 29.20 -5.29
N TRP A 38 11.01 29.49 -4.12
CA TRP A 38 9.58 29.39 -3.83
C TRP A 38 8.99 30.80 -3.76
N ILE A 39 7.75 30.94 -4.21
CA ILE A 39 7.01 32.19 -4.10
C ILE A 39 5.94 32.01 -3.03
N ALA A 40 6.06 32.76 -1.94
CA ALA A 40 4.99 32.93 -0.97
C ALA A 40 4.13 34.13 -1.36
N ALA A 41 2.87 33.90 -1.71
CA ALA A 41 1.88 34.94 -1.91
C ALA A 41 1.08 35.11 -0.62
N ALA A 42 0.99 36.34 -0.12
CA ALA A 42 0.17 36.68 1.03
C ALA A 42 -0.98 37.59 0.59
N VAL A 43 -2.21 37.23 0.93
CA VAL A 43 -3.43 37.99 0.59
C VAL A 43 -4.29 38.10 1.84
N ARG A 44 -4.84 39.29 2.10
CA ARG A 44 -5.83 39.45 3.18
C ARG A 44 -7.07 38.63 2.86
N GLU A 45 -7.53 37.85 3.83
CA GLU A 45 -8.74 37.05 3.70
C GLU A 45 -9.41 36.90 5.06
N ASP A 46 -10.67 37.33 5.15
CA ASP A 46 -11.43 37.25 6.40
C ASP A 46 -12.16 35.89 6.50
N ILE A 47 -12.07 35.22 7.65
CA ILE A 47 -12.69 33.92 7.93
C ILE A 47 -13.88 34.15 8.86
N ALA A 48 -15.10 33.91 8.38
CA ALA A 48 -16.32 34.02 9.19
C ALA A 48 -16.43 35.38 9.93
N GLY A 49 -16.08 36.47 9.25
CA GLY A 49 -16.08 37.83 9.81
C GLY A 49 -14.87 38.19 10.68
N THR A 50 -13.94 37.25 10.90
CA THR A 50 -12.67 37.51 11.60
C THR A 50 -11.58 37.84 10.58
N PRO A 51 -10.86 38.96 10.74
CA PRO A 51 -9.77 39.33 9.83
C PRO A 51 -8.66 38.27 9.79
N GLY A 52 -8.17 37.95 8.61
CA GLY A 52 -7.08 36.98 8.44
C GLY A 52 -6.15 37.26 7.25
N ILE A 53 -5.08 36.48 7.17
CA ILE A 53 -4.08 36.51 6.10
C ILE A 53 -3.91 35.11 5.52
N ARG A 54 -4.18 34.96 4.22
CA ARG A 54 -3.91 33.75 3.46
C ARG A 54 -2.48 33.76 2.97
N VAL A 55 -1.73 32.71 3.25
CA VAL A 55 -0.39 32.47 2.74
C VAL A 55 -0.43 31.24 1.84
N ALA A 56 -0.08 31.43 0.57
CA ALA A 56 0.05 30.36 -0.41
C ALA A 56 1.50 30.26 -0.87
N VAL A 57 2.13 29.10 -0.67
CA VAL A 57 3.51 28.82 -1.07
C VAL A 57 3.47 27.97 -2.34
N THR A 58 4.06 28.45 -3.45
CA THR A 58 4.12 27.73 -4.73
C THR A 58 5.56 27.55 -5.19
N ARG A 59 5.82 26.46 -5.91
CA ARG A 59 7.13 26.21 -6.54
C ARG A 59 7.29 27.17 -7.72
N CYS A 60 8.38 27.93 -7.78
CA CYS A 60 8.66 28.75 -8.95
C CYS A 60 8.98 27.81 -10.13
N SER A 61 8.17 27.82 -11.18
CA SER A 61 8.49 27.14 -12.44
C SER A 61 9.30 28.08 -13.33
N ARG A 62 10.63 28.12 -13.16
CA ARG A 62 11.50 28.88 -14.07
C ARG A 62 11.51 28.23 -15.45
N ARG A 63 10.78 28.81 -16.39
CA ARG A 63 10.94 28.55 -17.83
C ARG A 63 11.93 29.51 -18.52
N ALA A 64 12.72 30.28 -17.77
CA ALA A 64 13.75 31.14 -18.34
C ALA A 64 15.01 31.12 -17.48
N VAL A 65 16.12 30.78 -18.13
CA VAL A 65 17.52 30.81 -17.70
C VAL A 65 17.98 29.62 -16.84
N SER A 66 18.92 28.90 -17.45
CA SER A 66 19.70 27.76 -16.98
C SER A 66 20.45 28.05 -15.68
N LEU A 67 20.10 27.30 -14.64
CA LEU A 67 20.95 26.80 -13.55
C LEU A 67 20.02 25.97 -12.66
N ALA A 68 20.19 24.64 -12.68
CA ALA A 68 19.49 23.75 -11.77
C ALA A 68 19.99 24.04 -10.35
N MET A 69 19.16 24.67 -9.50
CA MET A 69 19.47 24.78 -8.08
C MET A 69 18.95 23.53 -7.37
N GLU A 70 19.89 22.81 -6.77
CA GLU A 70 19.68 21.67 -5.89
C GLU A 70 19.04 22.16 -4.58
N GLY A 71 17.82 21.71 -4.30
CA GLY A 71 17.11 22.01 -3.08
C GLY A 71 16.90 20.74 -2.26
N GLY A 72 17.65 20.59 -1.17
CA GLY A 72 17.47 19.50 -0.22
C GLY A 72 16.30 19.75 0.71
N TRP A 73 15.44 18.75 0.87
CA TRP A 73 14.47 18.70 1.97
C TRP A 73 15.10 17.88 3.09
N SER A 74 15.19 18.44 4.29
CA SER A 74 15.34 17.60 5.49
C SER A 74 13.95 17.42 6.08
N PHE A 75 13.65 16.21 6.54
CA PHE A 75 12.43 15.91 7.25
C PHE A 75 12.83 15.18 8.51
N GLN A 76 12.27 15.60 9.64
CA GLN A 76 12.37 14.88 10.89
C GLN A 76 10.95 14.74 11.43
N PRO A 77 10.30 13.59 11.21
CA PRO A 77 9.05 13.34 11.90
C PRO A 77 9.38 13.21 13.37
N GLN A 78 8.82 14.11 14.18
CA GLN A 78 8.84 13.93 15.62
C GLN A 78 7.79 12.87 15.98
N SER A 79 8.11 11.59 15.72
CA SER A 79 7.21 10.45 16.00
C SER A 79 7.15 10.08 17.48
N ALA A 80 8.09 10.58 18.29
CA ALA A 80 8.38 10.07 19.63
C ALA A 80 7.21 10.19 20.63
N ALA A 81 6.20 11.03 20.36
CA ALA A 81 5.11 11.28 21.29
C ALA A 81 3.78 10.60 20.93
N VAL A 82 3.63 9.96 19.76
CA VAL A 82 2.28 9.83 19.17
C VAL A 82 1.78 8.42 18.88
N VAL A 83 2.65 7.42 18.78
CA VAL A 83 2.17 6.02 18.73
C VAL A 83 1.91 5.57 20.15
N ASN A 84 0.64 5.49 20.56
CA ASN A 84 0.28 4.82 21.81
C ASN A 84 0.66 3.34 21.65
N ALA A 85 1.83 2.99 22.19
CA ALA A 85 2.42 1.65 22.11
C ALA A 85 1.43 0.59 22.57
N HIS A 86 0.68 0.90 23.64
CA HIS A 86 -0.39 0.05 24.13
C HIS A 86 -1.49 -0.10 23.09
N GLU A 87 -2.04 0.96 22.52
CA GLU A 87 -3.08 0.86 21.48
C GLU A 87 -2.64 0.02 20.27
N LEU A 88 -1.41 0.19 19.80
CA LEU A 88 -0.83 -0.60 18.72
C LEU A 88 -0.74 -2.09 19.09
N ALA A 89 -0.22 -2.42 20.27
CA ALA A 89 -0.11 -3.80 20.74
C ALA A 89 -1.46 -4.43 21.09
N SER A 90 -2.34 -3.67 21.75
CA SER A 90 -3.73 -4.01 21.99
C SER A 90 -4.35 -4.50 20.71
N ALA A 91 -4.25 -3.71 19.65
CA ALA A 91 -4.87 -4.06 18.41
C ALA A 91 -4.15 -5.20 17.67
N LEU A 92 -2.82 -5.29 17.72
CA LEU A 92 -2.07 -6.45 17.23
C LEU A 92 -2.50 -7.78 17.87
N LEU A 93 -2.83 -7.73 19.16
CA LEU A 93 -3.32 -8.85 19.95
C LEU A 93 -4.84 -9.01 19.86
N GLY A 94 -5.53 -8.16 19.12
CA GLY A 94 -6.98 -8.19 18.96
C GLY A 94 -7.80 -7.68 20.15
N LEU A 95 -7.17 -6.94 21.06
CA LEU A 95 -7.74 -6.21 22.19
C LEU A 95 -8.10 -4.77 21.80
N HIS A 96 -8.91 -4.59 20.77
CA HIS A 96 -9.32 -3.26 20.27
C HIS A 96 -10.83 -3.03 20.49
N PRO A 97 -11.31 -1.78 20.63
CA PRO A 97 -12.75 -1.54 20.80
C PRO A 97 -13.60 -2.14 19.68
N LEU A 98 -13.19 -1.98 18.41
CA LEU A 98 -13.88 -2.60 17.27
C LEU A 98 -13.94 -4.13 17.36
N HIS A 99 -12.89 -4.78 17.89
CA HIS A 99 -12.91 -6.24 18.12
C HIS A 99 -13.90 -6.64 19.19
N TRP A 100 -13.98 -5.83 20.24
CA TRP A 100 -14.95 -6.04 21.30
C TRP A 100 -16.37 -5.92 20.76
N VAL A 101 -16.66 -4.91 19.91
CA VAL A 101 -17.95 -4.71 19.24
C VAL A 101 -18.27 -5.86 18.29
N ARG A 102 -17.36 -6.21 17.37
CA ARG A 102 -17.56 -7.35 16.45
C ARG A 102 -17.81 -8.65 17.23
N GLY A 103 -17.03 -8.88 18.27
CA GLY A 103 -17.20 -10.04 19.15
C GLY A 103 -18.53 -10.03 19.92
N LEU A 104 -19.10 -8.86 20.19
CA LEU A 104 -20.42 -8.70 20.77
C LEU A 104 -21.51 -8.99 19.73
N VAL A 105 -21.44 -8.32 18.58
CA VAL A 105 -22.35 -8.40 17.41
C VAL A 105 -22.47 -9.83 16.87
N ASN A 106 -21.37 -10.60 16.85
CA ASN A 106 -21.35 -11.98 16.37
C ASN A 106 -21.75 -13.02 17.43
N SER A 107 -21.98 -12.62 18.69
CA SER A 107 -22.25 -13.53 19.82
C SER A 107 -23.73 -13.62 20.20
N LEU A 108 -24.61 -13.86 19.22
CA LEU A 108 -26.05 -13.97 19.42
C LEU A 108 -26.43 -15.02 20.47
N GLY A 109 -27.43 -14.70 21.28
CA GLY A 109 -27.91 -15.57 22.36
C GLY A 109 -26.90 -15.77 23.49
N SER A 110 -25.79 -15.02 23.50
CA SER A 110 -24.87 -15.04 24.63
C SER A 110 -25.41 -14.17 25.77
N ARG A 111 -25.17 -14.61 27.00
CA ARG A 111 -25.46 -13.84 28.22
C ARG A 111 -24.82 -12.43 28.19
N ARG A 112 -23.68 -12.28 27.50
CA ARG A 112 -22.98 -11.00 27.33
C ARG A 112 -23.80 -10.02 26.49
N VAL A 113 -24.43 -10.47 25.41
CA VAL A 113 -25.32 -9.62 24.59
C VAL A 113 -26.55 -9.22 25.38
N GLU A 114 -27.21 -10.17 26.05
CA GLU A 114 -28.39 -9.88 26.88
C GLU A 114 -28.08 -8.87 27.97
N GLU A 115 -26.94 -9.02 28.64
CA GLU A 115 -26.51 -8.09 29.69
C GLU A 115 -26.18 -6.71 29.13
N PHE A 116 -25.49 -6.63 27.99
CA PHE A 116 -25.19 -5.36 27.31
C PHE A 116 -26.47 -4.63 26.89
N VAL A 117 -27.38 -5.31 26.20
CA VAL A 117 -28.65 -4.75 25.72
C VAL A 117 -29.51 -4.26 26.88
N ARG A 118 -29.60 -5.03 27.96
CA ARG A 118 -30.29 -4.63 29.18
C ARG A 118 -29.67 -3.41 29.84
N LYS A 119 -28.33 -3.36 29.97
CA LYS A 119 -27.61 -2.21 30.56
C LYS A 119 -27.74 -0.95 29.71
N ALA A 120 -27.82 -1.09 28.39
CA ALA A 120 -28.06 0.00 27.47
C ALA A 120 -29.52 0.50 27.51
N GLY A 121 -30.43 -0.20 28.18
CA GLY A 121 -31.86 0.16 28.19
C GLY A 121 -32.56 -0.09 26.85
N SER A 122 -32.10 -1.09 26.08
CA SER A 122 -32.57 -1.37 24.73
C SER A 122 -33.20 -2.77 24.60
N THR A 123 -33.55 -3.18 23.38
CA THR A 123 -34.17 -4.48 23.07
C THR A 123 -33.26 -5.35 22.21
N LEU A 124 -33.41 -6.68 22.29
CA LEU A 124 -32.67 -7.61 21.43
C LEU A 124 -32.98 -7.38 19.94
N ARG A 125 -34.20 -6.96 19.61
CA ARG A 125 -34.58 -6.61 18.24
C ARG A 125 -33.82 -5.39 17.71
N ALA A 126 -33.58 -4.39 18.56
CA ALA A 126 -32.74 -3.24 18.21
C ALA A 126 -31.29 -3.68 17.99
N PHE A 127 -30.79 -4.57 18.84
CA PHE A 127 -29.45 -5.15 18.69
C PHE A 127 -29.30 -5.94 17.38
N ASP A 128 -30.31 -6.73 16.98
CA ASP A 128 -30.29 -7.46 15.71
C ASP A 128 -30.23 -6.50 14.50
N ALA A 129 -30.96 -5.38 14.53
CA ALA A 129 -30.91 -4.36 13.49
C ALA A 129 -29.54 -3.66 13.43
N LEU A 130 -28.96 -3.32 14.59
CA LEU A 130 -27.61 -2.78 14.68
C LEU A 130 -26.58 -3.78 14.15
N ARG A 131 -26.73 -5.07 14.49
CA ARG A 131 -25.85 -6.13 14.02
C ARG A 131 -25.89 -6.26 12.50
N GLU A 132 -27.07 -6.33 11.90
CA GLU A 132 -27.22 -6.43 10.45
C GLU A 132 -26.59 -5.24 9.72
N PHE A 133 -26.81 -4.03 10.25
CA PHE A 133 -26.15 -2.83 9.72
C PHE A 133 -24.62 -2.91 9.86
N TRP A 134 -24.12 -3.21 11.05
CA TRP A 134 -22.69 -3.27 11.34
C TRP A 134 -21.97 -4.33 10.51
N GLN A 135 -22.59 -5.50 10.30
CA GLN A 135 -22.08 -6.57 9.45
C GLN A 135 -22.05 -6.19 7.96
N GLY A 136 -22.90 -5.26 7.53
CA GLY A 136 -22.88 -4.71 6.17
C GLY A 136 -21.82 -3.63 5.93
N LEU A 137 -21.15 -3.13 6.99
CA LEU A 137 -20.14 -2.08 6.86
C LEU A 137 -18.81 -2.66 6.40
N GLY A 138 -18.18 -2.00 5.41
CA GLY A 138 -16.75 -2.14 5.16
C GLY A 138 -15.91 -1.64 6.35
N ALA A 139 -14.69 -2.11 6.54
CA ALA A 139 -13.90 -1.79 7.74
C ALA A 139 -13.46 -0.31 7.82
N ARG A 140 -13.32 0.40 6.69
CA ARG A 140 -13.18 1.86 6.68
C ARG A 140 -14.45 2.55 7.19
N ALA A 141 -15.63 2.08 6.76
CA ALA A 141 -16.92 2.60 7.23
C ALA A 141 -17.10 2.31 8.72
N GLU A 142 -16.78 1.10 9.17
CA GLU A 142 -16.85 0.73 10.59
C GLU A 142 -15.92 1.58 11.46
N ALA A 143 -14.66 1.77 11.04
CA ALA A 143 -13.71 2.60 11.78
C ALA A 143 -14.16 4.06 11.83
N ALA A 144 -14.61 4.61 10.70
CA ALA A 144 -15.15 5.97 10.63
C ALA A 144 -16.40 6.13 11.50
N PHE A 145 -17.30 5.14 11.49
CA PHE A 145 -18.49 5.13 12.32
C PHE A 145 -18.14 5.09 13.81
N TRP A 146 -17.20 4.23 14.20
CA TRP A 146 -16.72 4.15 15.57
C TRP A 146 -16.09 5.46 16.07
N GLU A 147 -15.30 6.13 15.24
CA GLU A 147 -14.73 7.45 15.57
C GLU A 147 -15.81 8.51 15.79
N LEU A 148 -16.92 8.46 15.03
CA LEU A 148 -18.08 9.32 15.27
C LEU A 148 -18.72 9.01 16.63
N LEU A 149 -18.94 7.73 16.94
CA LEU A 149 -19.53 7.29 18.21
C LEU A 149 -18.69 7.67 19.43
N GLN A 150 -17.36 7.73 19.29
CA GLN A 150 -16.48 8.21 20.36
C GLN A 150 -16.67 9.68 20.72
N GLN A 151 -17.40 10.45 19.90
CA GLN A 151 -17.70 11.86 20.13
C GLN A 151 -19.22 12.04 20.39
N PRO A 152 -19.69 11.85 21.63
CA PRO A 152 -21.12 11.69 21.92
C PRO A 152 -21.96 12.92 21.61
N LEU A 153 -21.41 14.13 21.78
CA LEU A 153 -22.10 15.37 21.45
C LEU A 153 -22.24 15.54 19.92
N PRO A 154 -21.14 15.54 19.13
CA PRO A 154 -21.22 15.52 17.66
C PRO A 154 -22.11 14.43 17.07
N TRP A 155 -22.06 13.21 17.62
CA TRP A 155 -22.87 12.09 17.16
C TRP A 155 -24.37 12.33 17.35
N ARG A 156 -24.79 12.81 18.53
CA ARG A 156 -26.21 13.07 18.81
C ARG A 156 -26.78 14.19 17.94
N ASP A 157 -26.01 15.25 17.75
CA ASP A 157 -26.41 16.37 16.89
C ASP A 157 -26.53 15.92 15.42
N LEU A 158 -25.62 15.05 14.96
CA LEU A 158 -25.71 14.41 13.65
C LEU A 158 -26.95 13.51 13.54
N ALA A 159 -27.16 12.64 14.51
CA ALA A 159 -28.29 11.70 14.55
C ALA A 159 -29.64 12.41 14.49
N ALA A 160 -29.78 13.57 15.15
CA ALA A 160 -30.99 14.39 15.13
C ALA A 160 -31.27 15.02 13.75
N ARG A 161 -30.24 15.25 12.94
CA ARG A 161 -30.34 15.94 11.63
C ARG A 161 -30.30 14.99 10.43
N LEU A 162 -29.90 13.74 10.62
CA LEU A 162 -29.91 12.71 9.57
C LEU A 162 -31.27 12.56 8.85
N PRO A 163 -32.43 12.62 9.53
CA PRO A 163 -33.73 12.55 8.85
C PRO A 163 -33.99 13.70 7.88
N GLU A 164 -33.53 14.92 8.20
CA GLU A 164 -33.65 16.08 7.30
C GLU A 164 -32.85 15.84 6.01
N TRP A 165 -31.68 15.22 6.11
CA TRP A 165 -30.82 14.94 4.96
C TRP A 165 -31.29 13.75 4.13
N ALA A 166 -31.91 12.77 4.78
CA ALA A 166 -32.54 11.63 4.12
C ALA A 166 -33.84 12.00 3.37
N GLY A 167 -34.47 13.13 3.73
CA GLY A 167 -35.72 13.61 3.14
C GLY A 167 -35.60 14.66 2.02
N ASP A 168 -34.47 15.38 1.92
CA ASP A 168 -34.22 16.35 0.84
C ASP A 168 -34.04 15.63 -0.53
N GLU A 169 -34.76 16.04 -1.58
CA GLU A 169 -34.49 15.55 -2.94
C GLU A 169 -33.05 15.89 -3.37
N PRO A 170 -32.37 15.02 -4.14
CA PRO A 170 -31.01 15.27 -4.59
C PRO A 170 -30.95 16.55 -5.43
N GLY A 171 -30.40 17.61 -4.85
CA GLY A 171 -30.11 18.86 -5.55
C GLY A 171 -28.91 18.72 -6.51
N PRO A 172 -28.71 19.66 -7.45
CA PRO A 172 -27.65 19.61 -8.46
C PRO A 172 -26.23 19.92 -7.93
N GLU A 173 -26.04 19.88 -6.61
CA GLU A 173 -24.76 20.17 -5.98
C GLU A 173 -24.17 18.90 -5.36
N PRO A 174 -22.86 18.63 -5.52
CA PRO A 174 -22.23 17.43 -4.97
C PRO A 174 -22.52 17.30 -3.48
N ALA A 175 -23.17 16.20 -3.09
CA ALA A 175 -23.68 16.01 -1.73
C ALA A 175 -22.59 16.14 -0.64
N ALA A 176 -21.33 15.81 -0.94
CA ALA A 176 -20.20 16.03 -0.03
C ALA A 176 -19.93 17.53 0.26
N HIS A 177 -20.11 18.41 -0.73
CA HIS A 177 -19.93 19.86 -0.57
C HIS A 177 -21.11 20.49 0.18
N ALA A 178 -22.33 20.01 -0.06
CA ALA A 178 -23.51 20.40 0.70
C ALA A 178 -23.40 19.96 2.17
N LEU A 179 -22.97 18.71 2.42
CA LEU A 179 -22.72 18.14 3.74
C LEU A 179 -21.62 18.92 4.47
N ALA A 180 -20.47 19.13 3.84
CA ALA A 180 -19.37 19.89 4.43
C ALA A 180 -19.78 21.32 4.76
N ARG A 181 -20.57 22.02 3.93
CA ARG A 181 -21.10 23.36 4.28
C ARG A 181 -22.11 23.33 5.41
N LYS A 182 -23.12 22.43 5.34
CA LYS A 182 -24.17 22.31 6.37
C LYS A 182 -23.57 21.95 7.73
N ALA A 183 -22.48 21.19 7.76
CA ALA A 183 -21.87 20.68 8.98
C ALA A 183 -20.60 21.46 9.45
N ALA A 184 -19.93 22.23 8.58
CA ALA A 184 -18.75 23.05 8.94
C ALA A 184 -19.01 24.13 10.00
N GLY A 185 -20.28 24.43 10.31
CA GLY A 185 -20.64 25.41 11.34
C GLY A 185 -20.73 24.87 12.77
N TRP A 186 -20.75 23.54 12.97
CA TRP A 186 -21.03 22.95 14.28
C TRP A 186 -20.37 21.58 14.53
N LEU A 187 -19.85 20.90 13.50
CA LEU A 187 -19.01 19.71 13.67
C LEU A 187 -17.52 20.07 13.65
N PRO A 188 -16.71 19.49 14.58
CA PRO A 188 -15.26 19.59 14.49
C PRO A 188 -14.73 19.01 13.16
N PRO A 189 -13.63 19.56 12.58
CA PRO A 189 -13.06 19.08 11.32
C PRO A 189 -12.78 17.56 11.29
N ALA A 190 -12.34 16.99 12.41
CA ALA A 190 -12.07 15.55 12.51
C ALA A 190 -13.34 14.69 12.39
N VAL A 191 -14.49 15.21 12.86
CA VAL A 191 -15.79 14.53 12.76
C VAL A 191 -16.32 14.62 11.33
N LEU A 192 -16.14 15.78 10.68
CA LEU A 192 -16.50 15.97 9.28
C LEU A 192 -15.76 15.00 8.37
N GLU A 193 -14.47 14.79 8.61
CA GLU A 193 -13.68 13.84 7.85
C GLU A 193 -14.14 12.40 8.06
N SER A 194 -14.40 11.98 9.32
CA SER A 194 -14.95 10.65 9.61
C SER A 194 -16.35 10.47 8.99
N LEU A 195 -17.20 11.50 9.01
CA LEU A 195 -18.53 11.45 8.42
C LEU A 195 -18.48 11.35 6.89
N ALA A 196 -17.67 12.19 6.23
CA ALA A 196 -17.48 12.12 4.79
C ALA A 196 -16.97 10.72 4.40
N GLN A 197 -15.96 10.22 5.11
CA GLN A 197 -15.42 8.88 4.87
C GLN A 197 -16.47 7.77 5.08
N LEU A 198 -17.30 7.85 6.13
CA LEU A 198 -18.38 6.89 6.37
C LEU A 198 -19.38 6.89 5.22
N LEU A 199 -19.86 8.07 4.82
CA LEU A 199 -20.86 8.21 3.78
C LEU A 199 -20.31 7.79 2.41
N ASP A 200 -19.07 8.16 2.07
CA ASP A 200 -18.40 7.74 0.83
C ASP A 200 -18.30 6.21 0.74
N ASN A 201 -17.99 5.54 1.87
CA ASN A 201 -17.89 4.08 1.89
C ASN A 201 -19.26 3.38 1.85
N LEU A 202 -20.30 3.99 2.40
CA LEU A 202 -21.68 3.49 2.33
C LEU A 202 -22.31 3.72 0.94
N ALA A 203 -21.86 4.76 0.23
CA ALA A 203 -22.34 5.19 -1.07
C ALA A 203 -21.88 4.31 -2.25
N ALA A 204 -20.97 3.36 -2.03
CA ALA A 204 -20.33 2.60 -3.10
C ALA A 204 -20.96 1.22 -3.37
N PRO A 205 -21.80 1.08 -4.43
CA PRO A 205 -21.93 -0.15 -5.19
C PRO A 205 -21.22 -0.04 -6.57
N PRO A 206 -20.85 -1.17 -7.21
CA PRO A 206 -20.12 -1.14 -8.49
C PRO A 206 -21.07 -0.81 -9.64
N GLY A 207 -21.04 0.42 -10.14
CA GLY A 207 -21.55 0.77 -11.47
C GLY A 207 -22.37 2.05 -11.56
N ASN A 208 -21.88 2.98 -12.40
CA ASN A 208 -22.57 4.06 -13.14
C ASN A 208 -23.63 4.96 -12.48
N GLU A 209 -23.89 4.88 -11.16
CA GLU A 209 -24.69 5.90 -10.48
C GLU A 209 -23.87 7.16 -10.19
N THR A 210 -24.50 8.33 -10.26
CA THR A 210 -23.87 9.62 -9.95
C THR A 210 -23.53 9.70 -8.46
N GLU A 211 -22.38 10.29 -8.11
CA GLU A 211 -21.89 10.44 -6.72
C GLU A 211 -22.94 11.04 -5.75
N GLU A 212 -23.86 11.86 -6.26
CA GLU A 212 -24.95 12.49 -5.51
C GLU A 212 -26.00 11.46 -5.02
N SER A 213 -26.27 10.39 -5.78
CA SER A 213 -27.24 9.34 -5.43
C SER A 213 -26.76 8.50 -4.23
N GLY A 214 -25.47 8.15 -4.22
CA GLY A 214 -24.90 7.25 -3.21
C GLY A 214 -24.85 7.86 -1.81
N LEU A 215 -24.49 9.14 -1.68
CA LEU A 215 -24.42 9.81 -0.37
C LEU A 215 -25.81 9.97 0.27
N HIS A 216 -26.83 10.25 -0.55
CA HIS A 216 -28.21 10.31 -0.08
C HIS A 216 -28.70 8.91 0.37
N GLN A 217 -28.38 7.86 -0.39
CA GLN A 217 -28.68 6.48 -0.01
C GLN A 217 -28.00 6.09 1.32
N ALA A 218 -26.73 6.47 1.52
CA ALA A 218 -26.01 6.25 2.77
C ALA A 218 -26.67 6.95 3.97
N ALA A 219 -27.08 8.21 3.80
CA ALA A 219 -27.82 8.95 4.83
C ALA A 219 -29.17 8.30 5.15
N GLN A 220 -29.90 7.83 4.14
CA GLN A 220 -31.15 7.08 4.32
C GLN A 220 -30.95 5.77 5.09
N GLN A 221 -29.87 5.02 4.80
CA GLN A 221 -29.56 3.79 5.51
C GLN A 221 -29.33 4.05 7.01
N LEU A 222 -28.54 5.09 7.35
CA LEU A 222 -28.31 5.49 8.73
C LEU A 222 -29.59 6.00 9.42
N ALA A 223 -30.42 6.79 8.73
CA ALA A 223 -31.69 7.26 9.26
C ALA A 223 -32.65 6.09 9.58
N ARG A 224 -32.81 5.14 8.64
CA ARG A 224 -33.64 3.94 8.83
C ARG A 224 -33.17 3.05 9.98
N LEU A 225 -31.85 3.00 10.24
CA LEU A 225 -31.30 2.30 11.39
C LEU A 225 -31.73 2.99 12.70
N LEU A 226 -31.63 4.32 12.76
CA LEU A 226 -31.97 5.10 13.95
C LEU A 226 -33.47 5.15 14.26
N GLU A 227 -34.33 4.97 13.25
CA GLU A 227 -35.78 4.80 13.44
C GLU A 227 -36.14 3.55 14.24
N LYS A 228 -35.25 2.55 14.31
CA LYS A 228 -35.48 1.34 15.11
C LYS A 228 -35.35 1.68 16.59
N HIS A 229 -36.47 1.59 17.31
CA HIS A 229 -36.54 1.86 18.74
C HIS A 229 -35.48 1.08 19.53
N GLY A 230 -34.62 1.80 20.27
CA GLY A 230 -33.55 1.23 21.08
C GLY A 230 -32.15 1.27 20.44
N VAL A 231 -32.01 1.57 19.14
CA VAL A 231 -30.69 1.53 18.48
C VAL A 231 -29.81 2.71 18.89
N ALA A 232 -30.37 3.90 19.07
CA ALA A 232 -29.63 5.07 19.52
C ALA A 232 -28.98 4.83 20.90
N GLU A 233 -29.71 4.20 21.82
CA GLU A 233 -29.24 3.85 23.16
C GLU A 233 -28.12 2.81 23.11
N LEU A 234 -28.18 1.85 22.17
CA LEU A 234 -27.09 0.89 21.95
C LEU A 234 -25.84 1.58 21.41
N LEU A 235 -25.98 2.46 20.42
CA LEU A 235 -24.87 3.20 19.82
C LEU A 235 -24.17 4.11 20.84
N ASP A 236 -24.92 4.78 21.70
CA ASP A 236 -24.39 5.60 22.81
C ASP A 236 -23.68 4.73 23.87
N ALA A 237 -24.16 3.51 24.12
CA ALA A 237 -23.61 2.60 25.13
C ALA A 237 -22.35 1.84 24.67
N LEU A 238 -22.12 1.73 23.37
CA LEU A 238 -21.01 0.96 22.78
C LEU A 238 -19.61 1.49 23.19
N PRO A 239 -19.25 2.78 22.97
CA PRO A 239 -17.95 3.31 23.37
C PRO A 239 -17.59 3.15 24.86
N PRO A 240 -18.45 3.53 25.82
CA PRO A 240 -18.12 3.39 27.24
C PRO A 240 -18.05 1.91 27.68
N ALA A 241 -18.81 1.01 27.05
CA ALA A 241 -18.71 -0.41 27.35
C ALA A 241 -17.38 -1.01 26.86
N ALA A 242 -16.95 -0.67 25.64
CA ALA A 242 -15.65 -1.10 25.12
C ALA A 242 -14.49 -0.56 25.95
N ALA A 243 -14.55 0.72 26.36
CA ALA A 243 -13.52 1.35 27.18
C ALA A 243 -13.35 0.67 28.55
N ARG A 244 -14.45 0.23 29.19
CA ARG A 244 -14.38 -0.52 30.45
C ARG A 244 -13.69 -1.87 30.29
N GLU A 245 -13.97 -2.57 29.20
CA GLU A 245 -13.43 -3.91 28.95
C GLU A 245 -11.95 -3.88 28.58
N LEU A 246 -11.50 -2.79 27.95
CA LEU A 246 -10.13 -2.59 27.47
C LEU A 246 -9.26 -1.73 28.38
N ASN A 247 -9.72 -1.46 29.61
CA ASN A 247 -8.93 -0.71 30.57
C ASN A 247 -7.64 -1.49 30.90
N ALA A 248 -6.48 -0.88 30.69
CA ALA A 248 -5.19 -1.55 30.87
C ALA A 248 -4.87 -1.88 32.34
N GLU A 249 -5.40 -1.11 33.28
CA GLU A 249 -5.21 -1.31 34.73
C GLU A 249 -6.17 -2.36 35.29
N THR A 250 -7.42 -2.32 34.80
CA THR A 250 -8.49 -3.23 35.23
C THR A 250 -9.24 -3.78 34.01
N PRO A 251 -8.62 -4.66 33.22
CA PRO A 251 -9.25 -5.22 32.02
C PRO A 251 -10.50 -6.02 32.40
N GLY A 252 -11.54 -5.89 31.58
CA GLY A 252 -12.76 -6.68 31.75
C GLY A 252 -12.55 -8.15 31.40
N GLN A 253 -13.53 -8.98 31.72
CA GLN A 253 -13.42 -10.43 31.53
C GLN A 253 -13.13 -10.81 30.08
N TRP A 254 -13.69 -10.08 29.11
CA TRP A 254 -13.43 -10.37 27.70
C TRP A 254 -11.96 -10.18 27.34
N ALA A 255 -11.33 -9.11 27.83
CA ALA A 255 -9.91 -8.85 27.58
C ALA A 255 -9.02 -9.85 28.30
N LEU A 256 -9.38 -10.25 29.53
CA LEU A 256 -8.71 -11.30 30.29
C LEU A 256 -8.72 -12.64 29.56
N ASP A 257 -9.89 -13.11 29.14
CA ASP A 257 -10.05 -14.37 28.41
C ASP A 257 -9.18 -14.39 27.15
N ARG A 258 -9.09 -13.24 26.45
CA ARG A 258 -8.25 -13.08 25.25
C ARG A 258 -6.77 -13.09 25.57
N LEU A 259 -6.36 -12.38 26.61
CA LEU A 259 -4.99 -12.35 27.06
C LEU A 259 -4.53 -13.74 27.52
N GLU A 260 -5.37 -14.50 28.22
CA GLU A 260 -5.11 -15.90 28.59
C GLU A 260 -5.01 -16.82 27.35
N GLU A 261 -5.90 -16.63 26.36
CA GLU A 261 -5.82 -17.35 25.07
C GLU A 261 -4.51 -17.07 24.30
N LEU A 262 -3.94 -15.88 24.51
CA LEU A 262 -2.75 -15.40 23.81
C LEU A 262 -1.45 -15.65 24.56
N PHE A 263 -1.41 -15.60 25.89
CA PHE A 263 -0.16 -15.73 26.65
C PHE A 263 -0.09 -17.02 27.47
N GLY A 264 -1.15 -17.84 27.45
CA GLY A 264 -1.32 -18.99 28.33
C GLY A 264 -1.66 -18.57 29.75
N ASP A 265 -1.93 -19.55 30.60
CA ASP A 265 -2.16 -19.32 32.02
C ASP A 265 -0.83 -18.99 32.71
N SER A 266 -0.63 -17.70 33.02
CA SER A 266 0.53 -17.22 33.77
C SER A 266 0.33 -17.31 35.29
N GLY A 267 -0.85 -17.76 35.73
CA GLY A 267 -1.28 -17.83 37.14
C GLY A 267 -1.52 -16.46 37.79
N THR A 268 -1.11 -15.34 37.17
CA THR A 268 -1.31 -13.99 37.71
C THR A 268 -1.61 -12.94 36.63
N LEU A 269 -2.67 -12.16 36.83
CA LEU A 269 -3.03 -11.02 35.98
C LEU A 269 -1.85 -10.09 35.69
N ARG A 270 -1.04 -9.81 36.72
CA ARG A 270 0.13 -8.92 36.63
C ARG A 270 1.20 -9.46 35.66
N GLY A 271 1.43 -10.77 35.63
CA GLY A 271 2.39 -11.38 34.71
C GLY A 271 1.97 -11.24 33.24
N THR A 272 0.68 -11.45 32.96
CA THR A 272 0.12 -11.29 31.61
C THR A 272 0.15 -9.84 31.13
N LEU A 273 -0.24 -8.88 31.98
CA LEU A 273 -0.18 -7.45 31.67
C LEU A 273 1.25 -6.94 31.43
N SER A 274 2.23 -7.44 32.20
CA SER A 274 3.64 -7.09 32.01
C SER A 274 4.17 -7.54 30.65
N ARG A 275 3.86 -8.78 30.23
CA ARG A 275 4.28 -9.30 28.90
C ARG A 275 3.63 -8.54 27.75
N TRP A 276 2.36 -8.16 27.91
CA TRP A 276 1.67 -7.31 26.95
C TRP A 276 2.33 -5.93 26.82
N SER A 277 2.69 -5.31 27.95
CA SER A 277 3.38 -4.01 27.98
C SER A 277 4.77 -4.08 27.33
N GLU A 278 5.51 -5.16 27.59
CA GLU A 278 6.83 -5.37 26.99
C GLU A 278 6.73 -5.54 25.47
N ALA A 279 5.78 -6.35 24.99
CA ALA A 279 5.53 -6.49 23.55
C ALA A 279 5.16 -5.15 22.91
N ALA A 280 4.31 -4.36 23.57
CA ALA A 280 3.93 -3.02 23.13
C ALA A 280 5.12 -2.07 22.93
N LEU A 281 6.03 -2.03 23.90
CA LEU A 281 7.23 -1.20 23.81
C LEU A 281 8.14 -1.64 22.66
N ARG A 282 8.27 -2.95 22.40
CA ARG A 282 9.07 -3.48 21.28
C ARG A 282 8.50 -3.10 19.90
N LEU A 283 7.20 -2.85 19.81
CA LEU A 283 6.51 -2.49 18.56
C LEU A 283 6.48 -0.98 18.30
N ALA A 284 6.59 -0.17 19.35
CA ALA A 284 6.44 1.28 19.27
C ALA A 284 7.48 1.95 18.37
N ALA A 285 8.77 1.65 18.60
CA ALA A 285 9.85 2.28 17.83
C ALA A 285 9.83 1.87 16.35
N PRO A 286 9.69 0.59 15.98
CA PRO A 286 9.50 0.18 14.58
C PRO A 286 8.23 0.77 13.94
N ALA A 287 7.12 0.89 14.66
CA ALA A 287 5.91 1.53 14.10
C ALA A 287 6.11 3.03 13.84
N ALA A 288 6.80 3.72 14.73
CA ALA A 288 7.18 5.12 14.55
C ALA A 288 8.12 5.30 13.33
N GLU A 289 9.08 4.41 13.12
CA GLU A 289 9.93 4.40 11.94
C GLU A 289 9.13 4.06 10.65
N ALA A 290 8.17 3.13 10.73
CA ALA A 290 7.30 2.80 9.59
C ALA A 290 6.45 4.01 9.16
N LEU A 291 5.84 4.71 10.13
CA LEU A 291 5.11 5.96 9.89
C LEU A 291 6.01 7.01 9.25
N THR A 292 7.20 7.20 9.80
CA THR A 292 8.24 8.10 9.28
C THR A 292 8.48 7.83 7.79
N LYS A 293 8.78 6.59 7.41
CA LYS A 293 9.05 6.23 6.00
C LYS A 293 7.82 6.45 5.11
N GLN A 294 6.64 6.06 5.58
CA GLN A 294 5.41 6.24 4.82
C GLN A 294 5.08 7.73 4.57
N TRP A 295 5.29 8.58 5.57
CA TRP A 295 5.15 10.03 5.42
C TRP A 295 6.17 10.59 4.42
N GLY A 296 7.42 10.12 4.48
CA GLY A 296 8.45 10.47 3.51
C GLY A 296 8.03 10.13 2.08
N LEU A 297 7.42 8.96 1.87
CA LEU A 297 6.95 8.51 0.56
C LEU A 297 5.72 9.29 0.06
N ARG A 298 4.76 9.57 0.95
CA ARG A 298 3.62 10.45 0.65
C ARG A 298 4.06 11.82 0.20
N LEU A 299 4.98 12.39 0.96
CA LEU A 299 5.54 13.70 0.66
C LEU A 299 6.28 13.67 -0.67
N ALA A 300 7.10 12.64 -0.91
CA ALA A 300 7.78 12.43 -2.18
C ALA A 300 6.79 12.28 -3.35
N ALA A 301 5.67 11.57 -3.16
CA ALA A 301 4.59 11.47 -4.15
C ALA A 301 3.93 12.83 -4.43
N GLY A 302 3.53 13.55 -3.38
CA GLY A 302 2.94 14.89 -3.46
C GLY A 302 3.83 15.89 -4.18
N LEU A 303 5.12 15.91 -3.85
CA LEU A 303 6.12 16.81 -4.43
C LEU A 303 6.56 16.39 -5.84
N GLY A 304 6.59 15.09 -6.11
CA GLY A 304 7.06 14.50 -7.36
C GLY A 304 6.03 14.53 -8.48
N ALA A 305 4.74 14.49 -8.15
CA ALA A 305 3.66 14.64 -9.11
C ALA A 305 3.69 16.06 -9.72
N LYS A 306 3.57 16.16 -11.05
CA LYS A 306 3.82 17.37 -11.87
C LYS A 306 2.80 18.51 -11.61
N THR A 307 2.73 19.05 -10.41
CA THR A 307 1.84 20.16 -10.04
C THR A 307 2.59 21.49 -10.00
N SER A 308 3.10 21.93 -11.16
CA SER A 308 3.67 23.29 -11.30
C SER A 308 2.66 24.43 -11.04
N ARG A 309 1.38 24.10 -10.82
CA ARG A 309 0.29 25.07 -10.59
C ARG A 309 -0.39 24.98 -9.22
N ALA A 310 -0.20 23.90 -8.46
CA ALA A 310 -0.84 23.80 -7.15
C ALA A 310 0.01 24.53 -6.09
N ALA A 311 -0.65 25.24 -5.17
CA ALA A 311 0.01 25.71 -3.97
C ALA A 311 0.49 24.48 -3.18
N LEU A 312 1.77 24.45 -2.84
CA LEU A 312 2.33 23.42 -2.00
C LEU A 312 1.70 23.47 -0.60
N ALA A 313 1.57 24.68 -0.07
CA ALA A 313 0.86 24.97 1.16
C ALA A 313 -0.07 26.15 0.91
N ASP A 314 -1.29 26.08 1.43
CA ASP A 314 -2.26 27.16 1.36
C ASP A 314 -3.06 27.18 2.65
N ALA A 315 -2.92 28.24 3.43
CA ALA A 315 -3.61 28.38 4.71
C ALA A 315 -3.90 29.84 5.04
N THR A 316 -5.01 30.05 5.73
CA THR A 316 -5.45 31.36 6.22
C THR A 316 -5.25 31.43 7.72
N PHE A 317 -4.46 32.39 8.20
CA PHE A 317 -4.16 32.62 9.61
C PHE A 317 -4.97 33.81 10.13
N PRO A 318 -5.50 33.79 11.36
CA PRO A 318 -6.19 34.94 11.93
C PRO A 318 -5.20 36.08 12.17
N PHE A 319 -5.67 37.32 12.12
CA PHE A 319 -4.89 38.52 12.47
C PHE A 319 -4.67 38.65 13.99
N THR A 320 -4.11 37.63 14.61
CA THR A 320 -3.59 37.65 15.97
C THR A 320 -2.06 37.67 15.93
N ALA A 321 -1.40 38.04 17.03
CA ALA A 321 0.07 38.00 17.08
C ALA A 321 0.63 36.60 16.77
N GLN A 322 -0.03 35.55 17.27
CA GLN A 322 0.32 34.16 17.01
C GLN A 322 0.04 33.75 15.56
N GLY A 323 -1.12 34.12 15.01
CA GLY A 323 -1.48 33.82 13.61
C GLY A 323 -0.55 34.51 12.61
N LEU A 324 -0.17 35.77 12.85
CA LEU A 324 0.80 36.49 12.04
C LEU A 324 2.21 35.89 12.13
N ALA A 325 2.65 35.47 13.32
CA ALA A 325 3.93 34.79 13.48
C ALA A 325 3.96 33.46 12.72
N ALA A 326 2.88 32.67 12.80
CA ALA A 326 2.70 31.45 12.03
C ALA A 326 2.67 31.69 10.51
N ALA A 327 1.95 32.71 10.05
CA ALA A 327 1.92 33.12 8.64
C ALA A 327 3.32 33.49 8.13
N ALA A 328 4.09 34.26 8.92
CA ALA A 328 5.45 34.64 8.58
C ALA A 328 6.41 33.44 8.57
N GLN A 329 6.25 32.50 9.49
CA GLN A 329 6.99 31.23 9.49
C GLN A 329 6.74 30.44 8.21
N VAL A 330 5.47 30.24 7.84
CA VAL A 330 5.09 29.54 6.60
C VAL A 330 5.57 30.27 5.35
N ALA A 331 5.55 31.61 5.33
CA ALA A 331 6.07 32.39 4.22
C ALA A 331 7.61 32.29 4.07
N ARG A 332 8.33 32.11 5.18
CA ARG A 332 9.77 31.75 5.18
C ARG A 332 10.00 30.26 4.94
N GLY A 333 8.90 29.51 4.83
CA GLY A 333 8.85 28.12 4.50
C GLY A 333 8.92 27.15 5.70
N ASP A 334 8.97 27.64 6.94
CA ASP A 334 8.72 26.74 8.07
C ASP A 334 7.24 26.36 8.08
N LEU A 335 6.93 25.12 7.68
CA LEU A 335 5.56 24.60 7.58
C LEU A 335 5.05 24.00 8.88
N SER A 336 5.86 23.99 9.95
CA SER A 336 5.46 23.49 11.28
C SER A 336 4.09 24.02 11.73
N PRO A 337 3.72 25.31 11.49
CA PRO A 337 2.41 25.82 11.88
C PRO A 337 1.23 25.08 11.22
N LEU A 338 1.36 24.62 9.98
CA LEU A 338 0.28 23.94 9.25
C LEU A 338 -0.11 22.59 9.87
N PHE A 339 0.82 21.98 10.59
CA PHE A 339 0.65 20.67 11.23
C PHE A 339 0.30 20.77 12.72
N SER A 340 0.14 21.99 13.25
CA SER A 340 -0.33 22.20 14.62
C SER A 340 -1.77 21.69 14.80
N LEU A 341 -2.04 21.03 15.93
CA LEU A 341 -3.40 20.62 16.31
C LEU A 341 -4.31 21.81 16.62
N ASP A 342 -3.73 22.98 16.94
CA ASP A 342 -4.49 24.17 17.27
C ASP A 342 -5.13 24.80 16.02
N THR A 343 -6.33 24.34 15.70
CA THR A 343 -7.14 24.85 14.59
C THR A 343 -7.63 26.28 14.81
N ALA A 344 -7.52 26.83 16.02
CA ALA A 344 -7.86 28.23 16.25
C ALA A 344 -6.86 29.17 15.58
N LEU A 345 -5.66 28.67 15.25
CA LEU A 345 -4.57 29.45 14.67
C LEU A 345 -4.54 29.43 13.14
N LEU A 346 -5.35 28.60 12.47
CA LEU A 346 -5.36 28.55 11.00
C LEU A 346 -6.57 27.81 10.39
N ARG A 347 -6.93 28.20 9.18
CA ARG A 347 -7.83 27.48 8.28
C ARG A 347 -7.02 26.97 7.09
N LEU A 348 -6.87 25.64 6.99
CA LEU A 348 -6.23 25.02 5.83
C LEU A 348 -7.10 25.18 4.57
N ARG A 349 -6.46 25.46 3.44
CA ARG A 349 -7.05 25.48 2.10
C ARG A 349 -6.54 24.26 1.32
N ARG A 350 -6.98 24.12 0.07
CA ARG A 350 -6.46 23.09 -0.82
C ARG A 350 -5.05 23.48 -1.28
N GLY A 351 -4.11 22.63 -0.93
CA GLY A 351 -2.72 22.66 -1.35
C GLY A 351 -2.15 21.24 -1.26
N VAL A 352 -1.05 20.99 -1.96
CA VAL A 352 -0.45 19.66 -2.08
C VAL A 352 -0.23 19.04 -0.69
N LEU A 353 0.42 19.75 0.23
CA LEU A 353 0.71 19.20 1.56
C LEU A 353 -0.52 19.05 2.43
N THR A 354 -1.50 19.94 2.29
CA THR A 354 -2.75 19.88 3.06
C THR A 354 -3.69 18.78 2.56
N GLU A 355 -3.61 18.40 1.28
CA GLU A 355 -4.36 17.27 0.72
C GLU A 355 -3.64 15.93 0.95
N THR A 356 -2.31 15.92 0.77
CA THR A 356 -1.47 14.72 0.91
C THR A 356 -1.27 14.31 2.37
N LEU A 357 -1.13 15.27 3.29
CA LEU A 357 -0.97 15.01 4.72
C LEU A 357 -2.32 15.15 5.41
N ARG A 358 -3.16 14.12 5.27
CA ARG A 358 -4.27 13.93 6.21
C ARG A 358 -3.68 13.86 7.63
N ARG A 359 -4.34 14.50 8.60
CA ARG A 359 -3.93 14.46 10.03
C ARG A 359 -3.95 13.05 10.63
N ARG A 360 -4.41 12.06 9.86
CA ARG A 360 -4.43 10.65 10.21
C ARG A 360 -3.50 9.87 9.30
N SER A 361 -2.58 9.14 9.93
CA SER A 361 -1.69 8.21 9.25
C SER A 361 -2.01 6.78 9.66
N PHE A 362 -1.77 5.86 8.74
CA PHE A 362 -1.89 4.44 9.01
C PHE A 362 -0.53 3.77 8.86
N VAL A 363 -0.26 2.72 9.63
CA VAL A 363 0.86 1.80 9.36
C VAL A 363 0.27 0.51 8.82
N GLU A 364 0.73 0.06 7.66
CA GLU A 364 0.41 -1.29 7.17
C GLU A 364 1.28 -2.32 7.89
N LEU A 365 0.64 -3.30 8.52
CA LEU A 365 1.28 -4.36 9.27
C LEU A 365 1.14 -5.71 8.56
N HIS A 366 2.27 -6.42 8.45
CA HIS A 366 2.36 -7.80 7.99
C HIS A 366 2.87 -8.70 9.11
N ALA A 367 2.09 -9.68 9.53
CA ALA A 367 2.53 -10.74 10.42
C ALA A 367 2.36 -12.11 9.77
N PRO A 368 3.35 -13.00 9.87
CA PRO A 368 3.29 -14.35 9.35
C PRO A 368 2.18 -15.20 10.00
N MET A 369 1.67 -16.16 9.22
CA MET A 369 0.71 -17.15 9.68
C MET A 369 1.30 -18.15 10.69
N LEU A 370 1.04 -17.94 11.98
CA LEU A 370 1.15 -18.90 13.08
C LEU A 370 0.14 -20.03 12.89
N ARG A 371 0.62 -21.24 13.20
CA ARG A 371 -0.18 -22.47 13.12
C ARG A 371 -1.04 -22.63 14.37
N THR A 372 -2.22 -23.21 14.23
CA THR A 372 -3.16 -23.43 15.35
C THR A 372 -2.77 -24.58 16.28
N ARG A 373 -1.83 -25.46 15.90
CA ARG A 373 -1.55 -26.72 16.61
C ARG A 373 -0.35 -26.72 17.57
N ARG A 374 0.31 -25.59 17.84
CA ARG A 374 1.38 -25.51 18.86
C ARG A 374 1.27 -24.25 19.73
N LYS A 375 0.12 -24.12 20.41
CA LYS A 375 -0.18 -23.03 21.36
C LYS A 375 0.88 -22.72 22.43
N GLN A 376 1.88 -23.56 22.67
CA GLN A 376 2.99 -23.28 23.61
C GLN A 376 4.29 -22.85 22.89
N ARG A 377 4.58 -23.42 21.72
CA ARG A 377 5.77 -23.11 20.90
C ARG A 377 5.59 -21.83 20.08
N ASP A 378 4.34 -21.52 19.72
CA ASP A 378 3.98 -20.30 18.97
C ASP A 378 3.98 -19.04 19.87
N LEU A 379 3.97 -19.21 21.20
CA LEU A 379 4.05 -18.10 22.17
C LEU A 379 5.50 -17.73 22.52
N GLU A 380 6.38 -18.72 22.61
CA GLU A 380 7.83 -18.50 22.54
C GLU A 380 8.19 -17.76 21.24
N SER A 381 7.53 -18.10 20.12
CA SER A 381 7.68 -17.41 18.85
C SER A 381 7.21 -15.95 18.89
N PHE A 382 6.16 -15.60 19.64
CA PHE A 382 5.76 -14.19 19.81
C PHE A 382 6.73 -13.43 20.71
N ALA A 383 7.27 -14.07 21.74
CA ALA A 383 8.33 -13.50 22.58
C ALA A 383 9.65 -13.29 21.81
N SER A 384 9.90 -14.10 20.78
CA SER A 384 11.01 -13.93 19.82
C SER A 384 10.61 -13.14 18.57
N ALA A 385 9.43 -12.51 18.54
CA ALA A 385 8.99 -11.73 17.40
C ALA A 385 9.74 -10.40 17.35
N GLU A 386 10.39 -10.14 16.23
CA GLU A 386 11.03 -8.87 15.93
C GLU A 386 10.20 -8.11 14.92
N ALA A 387 9.88 -6.87 15.25
CA ALA A 387 9.25 -5.95 14.33
C ALA A 387 10.33 -5.27 13.49
N SER A 388 10.25 -5.44 12.18
CA SER A 388 11.16 -4.85 11.20
C SER A 388 10.40 -3.91 10.29
N VAL A 389 11.04 -2.81 9.92
CA VAL A 389 10.43 -1.80 9.04
C VAL A 389 10.93 -1.98 7.62
N THR A 390 10.01 -2.15 6.69
CA THR A 390 10.35 -2.20 5.26
C THR A 390 10.70 -0.82 4.74
N GLU A 391 11.43 -0.74 3.62
CA GLU A 391 11.80 0.54 3.01
C GLU A 391 10.58 1.34 2.54
N ASP A 392 9.45 0.68 2.27
CA ASP A 392 8.21 1.33 1.92
C ASP A 392 7.35 1.77 3.13
N GLY A 393 7.86 1.62 4.35
CA GLY A 393 7.18 2.09 5.57
C GLY A 393 6.07 1.17 6.07
N ARG A 394 6.20 -0.13 5.83
CA ARG A 394 5.32 -1.17 6.39
C ARG A 394 6.02 -1.83 7.57
N LEU A 395 5.23 -2.30 8.53
CA LEU A 395 5.72 -2.99 9.71
C LEU A 395 5.61 -4.51 9.48
N GLN A 396 6.73 -5.20 9.42
CA GLN A 396 6.78 -6.64 9.22
C GLN A 396 7.25 -7.34 10.50
N ILE A 397 6.40 -8.20 11.06
CA ILE A 397 6.74 -9.05 12.19
C ILE A 397 7.47 -10.29 11.69
N ARG A 398 8.65 -10.57 12.24
CA ARG A 398 9.50 -11.73 11.89
C ARG A 398 9.78 -12.56 13.12
N TYR A 399 9.98 -13.87 12.93
CA TYR A 399 10.28 -14.79 14.02
C TYR A 399 11.75 -15.29 14.01
N THR A 400 12.54 -14.97 12.98
CA THR A 400 13.98 -15.28 12.88
C THR A 400 14.76 -14.20 12.13
N ALA A 401 16.01 -13.95 12.55
CA ALA A 401 16.77 -12.72 12.29
C ALA A 401 17.83 -12.78 11.14
N GLN A 402 17.67 -13.63 10.11
CA GLN A 402 18.63 -13.62 8.98
C GLN A 402 18.16 -12.72 7.82
N ALA A 403 19.06 -11.89 7.27
CA ALA A 403 18.75 -10.94 6.19
C ALA A 403 18.27 -11.62 4.89
N ALA A 404 18.80 -12.80 4.55
CA ALA A 404 18.33 -13.59 3.40
C ALA A 404 16.87 -14.08 3.57
N ASP A 405 16.38 -14.17 4.81
CA ASP A 405 14.99 -14.51 5.09
C ASP A 405 14.06 -13.33 4.83
N ALA A 406 14.55 -12.08 4.79
CA ALA A 406 13.72 -10.89 4.61
C ALA A 406 13.01 -10.87 3.26
N LEU A 407 13.75 -11.03 2.16
CA LEU A 407 13.19 -11.04 0.79
C LEU A 407 12.32 -12.28 0.55
N ALA A 408 12.74 -13.45 1.06
CA ALA A 408 11.94 -14.66 1.00
C ALA A 408 10.63 -14.51 1.80
N THR A 409 10.68 -13.79 2.93
CA THR A 409 9.49 -13.50 3.76
C THR A 409 8.58 -12.49 3.07
N ASP A 410 9.11 -11.43 2.45
CA ASP A 410 8.30 -10.47 1.67
C ASP A 410 7.59 -11.18 0.50
N LEU A 411 8.30 -12.00 -0.26
CA LEU A 411 7.72 -12.81 -1.32
C LEU A 411 6.58 -13.72 -0.82
N ARG A 412 6.83 -14.44 0.27
CA ARG A 412 5.81 -15.28 0.92
C ARG A 412 4.63 -14.44 1.41
N THR A 413 4.89 -13.24 1.92
CA THR A 413 3.85 -12.31 2.40
C THR A 413 2.97 -11.85 1.26
N GLN A 414 3.54 -11.50 0.10
CA GLN A 414 2.78 -11.06 -1.08
C GLN A 414 1.97 -12.19 -1.71
N ALA A 415 2.54 -13.40 -1.82
CA ALA A 415 1.80 -14.58 -2.22
C ALA A 415 0.62 -14.87 -1.28
N THR A 416 0.84 -14.73 0.03
CA THR A 416 -0.22 -14.90 1.02
C THR A 416 -1.28 -13.81 0.87
N MET A 417 -0.90 -12.55 0.66
CA MET A 417 -1.83 -11.43 0.44
C MET A 417 -2.76 -11.68 -0.75
N ILE A 418 -2.21 -12.14 -1.88
CA ILE A 418 -3.00 -12.47 -3.08
C ILE A 418 -4.05 -13.52 -2.76
N PHE A 419 -3.64 -14.67 -2.20
CA PHE A 419 -4.60 -15.73 -1.90
C PHE A 419 -5.55 -15.38 -0.77
N SER A 420 -5.14 -14.49 0.14
CA SER A 420 -5.99 -14.04 1.23
C SER A 420 -7.24 -13.33 0.70
N ALA A 421 -7.17 -12.69 -0.47
CA ALA A 421 -8.33 -12.05 -1.09
C ALA A 421 -9.52 -13.02 -1.22
N ALA A 422 -9.26 -14.30 -1.50
CA ALA A 422 -10.27 -15.37 -1.61
C ALA A 422 -11.13 -15.52 -0.37
N LEU A 423 -10.53 -15.31 0.80
CA LEU A 423 -11.19 -15.48 2.09
C LEU A 423 -12.10 -14.29 2.41
N SER A 424 -11.87 -13.11 1.82
CA SER A 424 -12.67 -11.90 2.05
C SER A 424 -14.01 -11.90 1.31
N ALA A 425 -14.16 -12.73 0.28
CA ALA A 425 -15.34 -12.73 -0.58
C ALA A 425 -16.50 -13.61 -0.07
N CYS A 426 -16.39 -14.23 1.11
CA CYS A 426 -17.40 -15.14 1.65
C CYS A 426 -18.15 -14.51 2.85
N GLY A 427 -19.49 -14.51 2.80
CA GLY A 427 -20.33 -14.28 3.99
C GLY A 427 -20.77 -12.84 4.29
N GLY A 428 -20.65 -11.90 3.34
CA GLY A 428 -20.92 -10.49 3.60
C GLY A 428 -19.77 -9.77 4.30
N GLU A 429 -18.61 -10.41 4.39
CA GLU A 429 -17.40 -9.81 4.95
C GLU A 429 -16.84 -8.68 4.06
N VAL A 430 -16.18 -7.74 4.75
CA VAL A 430 -15.54 -6.55 4.21
C VAL A 430 -14.60 -6.87 3.04
N LYS A 431 -14.87 -6.24 1.89
CA LYS A 431 -13.94 -6.15 0.75
C LYS A 431 -12.59 -5.61 1.25
N ARG A 432 -11.50 -6.37 1.07
CA ARG A 432 -10.18 -6.06 1.67
C ARG A 432 -9.49 -4.90 0.95
N ASP A 433 -9.85 -3.68 1.33
CA ASP A 433 -9.34 -2.45 0.72
C ASP A 433 -8.10 -1.87 1.43
N HIS A 434 -7.41 -2.66 2.26
CA HIS A 434 -6.49 -2.10 3.28
C HIS A 434 -5.04 -2.51 3.16
N PHE A 435 -4.69 -3.42 2.27
CA PHE A 435 -3.30 -3.78 2.01
C PHE A 435 -2.82 -3.25 0.67
N SER A 436 -1.51 -3.27 0.46
CA SER A 436 -0.88 -2.97 -0.82
C SER A 436 0.11 -4.07 -1.19
N LEU A 437 0.16 -4.39 -2.49
CA LEU A 437 1.31 -5.11 -3.03
C LEU A 437 2.37 -4.06 -3.32
N SER A 438 3.60 -4.30 -2.88
CA SER A 438 4.67 -3.32 -3.08
C SER A 438 6.01 -3.96 -3.40
N PHE A 439 6.86 -3.18 -4.03
CA PHE A 439 8.22 -3.55 -4.34
C PHE A 439 9.11 -2.34 -4.13
N THR A 440 10.32 -2.55 -3.62
CA THR A 440 11.31 -1.49 -3.47
C THR A 440 12.65 -1.95 -4.01
N ASP A 441 13.20 -1.16 -4.92
CA ASP A 441 14.55 -1.32 -5.45
C ASP A 441 15.43 -0.19 -4.91
N ARG A 442 16.54 -0.54 -4.28
CA ARG A 442 17.52 0.41 -3.76
C ARG A 442 18.88 0.11 -4.35
N ARG A 443 19.51 1.11 -4.96
CA ARG A 443 20.82 0.98 -5.61
C ARG A 443 21.65 2.25 -5.50
N GLN A 444 22.97 2.09 -5.53
CA GLN A 444 23.88 3.21 -5.72
C GLN A 444 23.95 3.54 -7.21
N LEU A 445 23.76 4.81 -7.54
CA LEU A 445 23.95 5.34 -8.88
C LEU A 445 25.21 6.17 -8.89
N ASP A 446 26.16 5.78 -9.73
CA ASP A 446 27.28 6.61 -10.12
C ASP A 446 26.90 7.43 -11.36
N PRO A 447 26.94 8.78 -11.32
CA PRO A 447 26.69 9.65 -12.47
C PRO A 447 27.60 9.35 -13.66
N ALA A 448 28.84 8.90 -13.40
CA ALA A 448 29.79 8.53 -14.43
C ALA A 448 29.40 7.20 -15.13
N ALA A 449 28.58 6.38 -14.48
CA ALA A 449 27.99 5.17 -15.05
C ALA A 449 26.57 5.49 -15.52
N LEU A 450 26.40 6.02 -16.74
CA LEU A 450 25.07 6.20 -17.36
C LEU A 450 24.24 4.89 -17.38
N HIS A 451 23.21 4.84 -16.52
CA HIS A 451 22.36 3.67 -16.30
C HIS A 451 21.22 3.52 -17.32
N THR A 452 21.51 3.48 -18.63
CA THR A 452 20.48 3.36 -19.69
C THR A 452 19.45 2.24 -19.44
N PRO A 453 19.84 1.03 -18.99
CA PRO A 453 18.87 0.00 -18.60
C PRO A 453 17.92 0.43 -17.47
N TYR A 454 18.43 1.17 -16.48
CA TYR A 454 17.63 1.66 -15.35
C TYR A 454 16.66 2.77 -15.76
N PHE A 455 17.08 3.69 -16.64
CA PHE A 455 16.16 4.71 -17.17
C PHE A 455 14.96 4.11 -17.91
N ARG A 456 15.14 2.96 -18.56
CA ARG A 456 14.02 2.23 -19.18
C ARG A 456 13.08 1.62 -18.15
N VAL A 457 13.61 1.15 -17.03
CA VAL A 457 12.80 0.74 -15.87
C VAL A 457 11.98 1.93 -15.38
N LEU A 458 12.62 3.09 -15.16
CA LEU A 458 11.93 4.32 -14.72
C LEU A 458 10.83 4.75 -15.71
N ALA A 459 11.13 4.76 -17.01
CA ALA A 459 10.17 5.08 -18.06
C ALA A 459 8.97 4.11 -18.07
N ALA A 460 9.18 2.82 -17.82
CA ALA A 460 8.10 1.83 -17.74
C ALA A 460 7.09 2.09 -16.62
N TYR A 461 7.45 2.91 -15.63
CA TYR A 461 6.57 3.34 -14.54
C TYR A 461 6.17 4.83 -14.62
N GLY A 462 6.36 5.47 -15.78
CA GLY A 462 5.97 6.87 -16.02
C GLY A 462 6.98 7.91 -15.50
N LEU A 463 8.20 7.49 -15.14
CA LEU A 463 9.24 8.36 -14.59
C LEU A 463 10.29 8.72 -15.67
N GLU A 464 9.83 9.25 -16.80
CA GLU A 464 10.67 9.51 -18.00
C GLU A 464 11.57 10.76 -17.87
N ASN A 465 11.21 11.70 -17.00
CA ASN A 465 11.86 13.02 -16.89
C ASN A 465 12.72 13.13 -15.61
N VAL A 466 13.37 12.03 -15.22
CA VAL A 466 14.21 11.98 -14.02
C VAL A 466 15.58 12.57 -14.34
N THR A 467 16.01 13.56 -13.56
CA THR A 467 17.37 14.10 -13.59
C THR A 467 18.17 13.44 -12.46
N ILE A 468 19.21 12.70 -12.82
CA ILE A 468 20.16 12.14 -11.85
C ILE A 468 21.13 13.25 -11.44
N PRO A 469 21.43 13.43 -10.14
CA PRO A 469 22.44 14.37 -9.68
C PRO A 469 23.82 14.10 -10.30
N ASP A 470 24.65 15.14 -10.44
CA ASP A 470 26.02 15.01 -10.95
C ASP A 470 26.99 14.34 -9.95
N LYS A 471 26.49 13.99 -8.75
CA LYS A 471 27.23 13.30 -7.68
C LYS A 471 26.67 11.90 -7.44
N PRO A 472 27.49 10.95 -6.96
CA PRO A 472 27.02 9.65 -6.50
C PRO A 472 25.80 9.78 -5.59
N CYS A 473 24.75 9.04 -5.92
CA CYS A 473 23.48 9.13 -5.21
C CYS A 473 22.89 7.73 -4.98
N THR A 474 22.12 7.59 -3.91
CA THR A 474 21.30 6.40 -3.69
C THR A 474 19.94 6.60 -4.34
N ALA A 475 19.57 5.73 -5.27
CA ALA A 475 18.23 5.68 -5.83
C ALA A 475 17.39 4.64 -5.09
N SER A 476 16.21 5.05 -4.64
CA SER A 476 15.19 4.18 -4.03
C SER A 476 13.89 4.31 -4.84
N LEU A 477 13.56 3.28 -5.61
CA LEU A 477 12.33 3.20 -6.40
C LEU A 477 11.31 2.35 -5.64
N HIS A 478 10.20 2.96 -5.25
CA HIS A 478 9.09 2.34 -4.56
C HIS A 478 7.91 2.19 -5.52
N ILE A 479 7.38 0.98 -5.60
CA ILE A 479 6.30 0.61 -6.53
C ILE A 479 5.17 0.00 -5.73
N ARG A 480 3.92 0.41 -5.98
CA ARG A 480 2.73 -0.09 -5.28
C ARG A 480 1.55 -0.35 -6.22
N VAL A 481 0.74 -1.33 -5.83
CA VAL A 481 -0.59 -1.61 -6.40
C VAL A 481 -1.59 -1.81 -5.26
N ALA A 482 -2.81 -1.32 -5.46
CA ALA A 482 -3.88 -1.43 -4.48
C ALA A 482 -4.26 -2.90 -4.22
N GLY A 483 -4.40 -3.27 -2.94
CA GLY A 483 -4.76 -4.61 -2.51
C GLY A 483 -6.04 -5.19 -3.13
N PRO A 484 -7.13 -4.41 -3.34
CA PRO A 484 -8.35 -4.90 -3.99
C PRO A 484 -8.13 -5.56 -5.35
N LEU A 485 -7.10 -5.13 -6.10
CA LEU A 485 -6.82 -5.75 -7.40
C LEU A 485 -6.36 -7.21 -7.28
N ALA A 486 -5.97 -7.66 -6.09
CA ALA A 486 -5.71 -9.08 -5.84
C ALA A 486 -6.94 -9.97 -6.10
N GLU A 487 -8.16 -9.43 -6.02
CA GLU A 487 -9.39 -10.15 -6.36
C GLU A 487 -9.39 -10.61 -7.83
N SER A 488 -8.69 -9.89 -8.72
CA SER A 488 -8.55 -10.28 -10.13
C SER A 488 -7.88 -11.65 -10.33
N TRP A 489 -7.16 -12.18 -9.34
CA TRP A 489 -6.65 -13.55 -9.37
C TRP A 489 -7.75 -14.60 -9.16
N LEU A 490 -8.72 -14.28 -8.31
CA LEU A 490 -9.85 -15.15 -7.96
C LEU A 490 -10.85 -15.21 -9.11
N ASP A 491 -11.07 -14.07 -9.75
CA ASP A 491 -12.03 -13.92 -10.84
C ASP A 491 -11.39 -14.22 -12.21
N THR A 492 -10.21 -14.84 -12.22
CA THR A 492 -9.61 -15.31 -13.47
C THR A 492 -10.56 -16.27 -14.17
N PRO A 493 -10.76 -16.15 -15.50
CA PRO A 493 -11.63 -17.08 -16.22
C PRO A 493 -11.15 -18.53 -16.07
N SER A 494 -12.06 -19.49 -16.17
CA SER A 494 -11.68 -20.91 -16.10
C SER A 494 -11.09 -21.40 -17.43
N PRO A 495 -10.19 -22.39 -17.41
CA PRO A 495 -9.69 -23.02 -18.63
C PRO A 495 -10.85 -23.52 -19.51
N GLY A 496 -11.00 -22.94 -20.70
CA GLY A 496 -12.10 -23.24 -21.63
C GLY A 496 -13.06 -22.06 -21.86
N ALA A 497 -13.08 -21.07 -20.97
CA ALA A 497 -13.80 -19.82 -21.20
C ALA A 497 -13.13 -19.02 -22.33
N PRO A 498 -13.90 -18.32 -23.20
CA PRO A 498 -13.33 -17.56 -24.31
C PRO A 498 -12.41 -16.42 -23.83
N GLU A 499 -12.62 -15.88 -22.63
CA GLU A 499 -11.83 -14.82 -22.02
C GLU A 499 -10.53 -15.31 -21.37
N TYR A 500 -10.37 -16.63 -21.18
CA TYR A 500 -9.22 -17.21 -20.48
C TYR A 500 -7.90 -16.86 -21.15
N LEU A 501 -7.77 -17.16 -22.43
CA LEU A 501 -6.54 -16.96 -23.18
C LEU A 501 -6.17 -15.48 -23.31
N PRO A 502 -7.09 -14.55 -23.66
CA PRO A 502 -6.79 -13.12 -23.65
C PRO A 502 -6.29 -12.63 -22.28
N THR A 503 -6.95 -13.04 -21.19
CA THR A 503 -6.60 -12.60 -19.83
C THR A 503 -5.23 -13.14 -19.41
N MET A 504 -4.99 -14.43 -19.60
CA MET A 504 -3.71 -15.06 -19.25
C MET A 504 -2.57 -14.60 -20.16
N SER A 505 -2.81 -14.38 -21.46
CA SER A 505 -1.82 -13.85 -22.40
C SER A 505 -1.37 -12.44 -22.02
N ARG A 506 -2.30 -11.58 -21.58
CA ARG A 506 -2.00 -10.24 -21.07
C ARG A 506 -1.11 -10.31 -19.82
N ALA A 507 -1.45 -11.15 -18.85
CA ALA A 507 -0.65 -11.33 -17.65
C ALA A 507 0.74 -11.94 -17.94
N ALA A 508 0.79 -12.98 -18.78
CA ALA A 508 2.03 -13.61 -19.24
C ALA A 508 2.95 -12.63 -19.97
N SER A 509 2.40 -11.81 -20.87
CA SER A 509 3.17 -10.80 -21.61
C SER A 509 3.69 -9.70 -20.67
N ALA A 510 2.89 -9.30 -19.69
CA ALA A 510 3.29 -8.29 -18.71
C ALA A 510 4.49 -8.75 -17.86
N VAL A 511 4.48 -9.99 -17.36
CA VAL A 511 5.61 -10.51 -16.56
C VAL A 511 6.86 -10.78 -17.40
N GLN A 512 6.69 -11.19 -18.67
CA GLN A 512 7.81 -11.32 -19.62
C GLN A 512 8.46 -9.97 -19.93
N ASN A 513 7.65 -8.92 -20.13
CA ASN A 513 8.13 -7.56 -20.36
C ASN A 513 8.82 -6.99 -19.11
N MET A 514 8.24 -7.22 -17.93
CA MET A 514 8.85 -6.86 -16.66
C MET A 514 10.25 -7.49 -16.52
N ALA A 515 10.38 -8.79 -16.78
CA ALA A 515 11.68 -9.47 -16.71
C ALA A 515 12.69 -8.89 -17.71
N ARG A 516 12.27 -8.60 -18.95
CA ARG A 516 13.12 -8.00 -20.00
C ARG A 516 13.58 -6.58 -19.68
N GLN A 517 12.83 -5.84 -18.87
CA GLN A 517 13.22 -4.51 -18.41
C GLN A 517 14.14 -4.60 -17.19
N TRP A 518 13.76 -5.38 -16.19
CA TRP A 518 14.42 -5.41 -14.90
C TRP A 518 15.70 -6.23 -14.87
N LEU A 519 15.74 -7.40 -15.51
CA LEU A 519 16.90 -8.28 -15.45
C LEU A 519 18.16 -7.61 -16.05
N PRO A 520 18.10 -6.94 -17.22
CA PRO A 520 19.24 -6.16 -17.71
C PRO A 520 19.61 -5.01 -16.77
N ALA A 521 18.63 -4.31 -16.20
CA ALA A 521 18.89 -3.22 -15.26
C ALA A 521 19.55 -3.67 -13.96
N LEU A 522 19.34 -4.92 -13.53
CA LEU A 522 19.99 -5.50 -12.37
C LEU A 522 21.39 -6.03 -12.72
N TYR A 523 21.50 -6.83 -13.78
CA TYR A 523 22.76 -7.49 -14.16
C TYR A 523 23.82 -6.51 -14.70
N LEU A 524 23.38 -5.48 -15.43
CA LEU A 524 24.24 -4.46 -16.03
C LEU A 524 24.38 -3.20 -15.16
N SER A 525 24.06 -3.29 -13.87
CA SER A 525 24.31 -2.22 -12.91
C SER A 525 25.80 -2.02 -12.64
N ASP A 526 26.61 -3.07 -12.83
CA ASP A 526 28.07 -3.03 -12.75
C ASP A 526 28.69 -2.92 -14.15
N LEU A 527 29.56 -1.92 -14.32
CA LEU A 527 30.33 -1.71 -15.54
C LEU A 527 31.19 -2.93 -15.93
N GLU A 528 31.71 -3.66 -14.94
CA GLU A 528 32.57 -4.83 -15.19
C GLU A 528 31.78 -6.01 -15.79
N SER A 529 30.45 -6.05 -15.62
CA SER A 529 29.61 -7.06 -16.29
C SER A 529 29.69 -6.97 -17.81
N TYR A 530 29.93 -5.78 -18.38
CA TYR A 530 30.09 -5.58 -19.83
C TYR A 530 31.36 -6.21 -20.40
N ALA A 531 32.36 -6.54 -19.57
CA ALA A 531 33.56 -7.26 -20.00
C ALA A 531 33.31 -8.74 -20.30
N ARG A 532 32.07 -9.24 -20.12
CA ARG A 532 31.66 -10.63 -20.37
C ARG A 532 30.65 -10.75 -21.53
N PRO A 533 31.07 -10.58 -22.81
CA PRO A 533 30.15 -10.62 -23.96
C PRO A 533 29.32 -11.90 -24.07
N SER A 534 29.89 -13.05 -23.67
CA SER A 534 29.19 -14.35 -23.67
C SER A 534 27.96 -14.41 -22.74
N ALA A 535 27.88 -13.51 -21.76
CA ALA A 535 26.67 -13.29 -20.97
C ALA A 535 25.86 -12.10 -21.53
N VAL A 536 26.48 -10.95 -21.71
CA VAL A 536 25.72 -9.73 -22.05
C VAL A 536 25.03 -9.81 -23.41
N HIS A 537 25.65 -10.38 -24.44
CA HIS A 537 25.03 -10.48 -25.77
C HIS A 537 23.72 -11.29 -25.75
N PRO A 538 23.66 -12.51 -25.18
CA PRO A 538 22.39 -13.21 -24.97
C PRO A 538 21.35 -12.41 -24.19
N LEU A 539 21.76 -11.73 -23.11
CA LEU A 539 20.84 -10.95 -22.27
C LEU A 539 20.21 -9.78 -23.04
N LEU A 540 21.03 -9.03 -23.78
CA LEU A 540 20.56 -7.92 -24.59
C LEU A 540 19.67 -8.40 -25.74
N ALA A 541 20.05 -9.47 -26.45
CA ALA A 541 19.25 -10.07 -27.51
C ALA A 541 17.89 -10.55 -26.97
N TRP A 542 17.86 -11.21 -25.82
CA TRP A 542 16.62 -11.63 -25.16
C TRP A 542 15.77 -10.45 -24.70
N SER A 543 16.37 -9.40 -24.12
CA SER A 543 15.64 -8.19 -23.72
C SER A 543 14.97 -7.45 -24.88
N CYS A 544 15.52 -7.63 -26.09
CA CYS A 544 14.98 -7.09 -27.34
C CYS A 544 14.04 -8.05 -28.07
N SER A 545 13.92 -9.31 -27.60
CA SER A 545 12.99 -10.27 -28.17
C SER A 545 11.55 -9.90 -27.80
N PRO A 546 10.58 -10.06 -28.72
CA PRO A 546 9.19 -9.86 -28.36
C PRO A 546 8.78 -10.82 -27.23
N PRO A 547 7.82 -10.44 -26.36
CA PRO A 547 7.23 -11.40 -25.44
C PRO A 547 6.47 -12.46 -26.23
N CYS A 548 6.48 -13.69 -25.74
CA CYS A 548 5.71 -14.75 -26.36
C CYS A 548 4.22 -14.56 -26.05
N SER A 549 3.41 -14.52 -27.11
CA SER A 549 1.96 -14.41 -27.01
C SER A 549 1.34 -15.26 -28.12
N GLY A 550 0.27 -15.99 -27.82
CA GLY A 550 -0.40 -16.79 -28.82
C GLY A 550 -1.80 -17.25 -28.40
N PRO A 551 -2.56 -17.81 -29.36
CA PRO A 551 -3.96 -18.19 -29.17
C PRO A 551 -4.13 -19.51 -28.41
N ARG A 552 -3.05 -20.16 -27.93
CA ARG A 552 -3.12 -21.40 -27.15
C ARG A 552 -2.19 -21.30 -25.95
N LYS A 553 -2.49 -22.06 -24.89
CA LYS A 553 -1.66 -22.09 -23.67
C LYS A 553 -0.17 -22.37 -23.98
N LYS A 554 0.10 -23.34 -24.86
CA LYS A 554 1.48 -23.70 -25.27
C LYS A 554 2.18 -22.60 -26.10
N ASP A 555 1.41 -21.66 -26.65
CA ASP A 555 1.93 -20.55 -27.45
C ASP A 555 2.21 -19.30 -26.59
N LEU A 556 2.06 -19.38 -25.26
CA LEU A 556 2.42 -18.32 -24.32
C LEU A 556 3.92 -18.32 -23.96
N THR A 557 4.66 -19.33 -24.43
CA THR A 557 6.09 -19.52 -24.20
C THR A 557 6.76 -20.01 -25.47
N TYR A 558 8.02 -19.64 -25.68
CA TYR A 558 8.79 -20.17 -26.80
C TYR A 558 9.14 -21.65 -26.59
N ASP A 559 8.99 -22.47 -27.63
CA ASP A 559 9.59 -23.80 -27.67
C ASP A 559 11.10 -23.66 -27.91
N PHE A 560 11.84 -23.41 -26.84
CA PHE A 560 13.28 -23.22 -26.87
C PHE A 560 14.06 -24.51 -27.22
N MET A 561 13.37 -25.65 -27.34
CA MET A 561 13.97 -26.90 -27.83
C MET A 561 13.94 -26.99 -29.36
N ASP A 562 13.11 -26.19 -30.04
CA ASP A 562 13.11 -26.09 -31.51
C ASP A 562 14.12 -25.00 -31.96
N PRO A 563 15.23 -25.38 -32.64
CA PRO A 563 16.20 -24.42 -33.15
C PRO A 563 15.62 -23.40 -34.13
N LYS A 564 14.52 -23.73 -34.82
CA LYS A 564 13.85 -22.80 -35.74
C LYS A 564 13.15 -21.68 -34.99
N VAL A 565 12.56 -21.99 -33.83
CA VAL A 565 11.94 -20.99 -32.97
C VAL A 565 13.01 -20.05 -32.42
N VAL A 566 14.13 -20.59 -31.93
CA VAL A 566 15.26 -19.78 -31.44
C VAL A 566 15.78 -18.85 -32.55
N ASP A 567 15.93 -19.35 -33.78
CA ASP A 567 16.37 -18.54 -34.92
C ASP A 567 15.36 -17.42 -35.24
N SER A 568 14.07 -17.76 -35.29
CA SER A 568 12.98 -16.79 -35.52
C SER A 568 12.99 -15.67 -34.49
N VAL A 569 13.16 -16.01 -33.20
CA VAL A 569 13.24 -15.02 -32.11
C VAL A 569 14.46 -14.10 -32.27
N LEU A 570 15.63 -14.66 -32.61
CA LEU A 570 16.83 -13.86 -32.84
C LEU A 570 16.69 -12.94 -34.07
N GLN A 571 16.00 -13.38 -35.13
CA GLN A 571 15.69 -12.51 -36.26
C GLN A 571 14.72 -11.39 -35.88
N ALA A 572 13.67 -11.71 -35.12
CA ALA A 572 12.67 -10.74 -34.67
C ALA A 572 13.28 -9.65 -33.76
N CYS A 573 14.27 -9.99 -32.94
CA CYS A 573 14.92 -9.03 -32.04
C CYS A 573 15.90 -8.08 -32.74
N ALA A 574 16.35 -8.40 -33.97
CA ALA A 574 17.48 -7.72 -34.61
C ALA A 574 17.36 -6.19 -34.74
N PRO A 575 16.19 -5.60 -35.08
CA PRO A 575 16.05 -4.14 -35.16
C PRO A 575 16.28 -3.47 -33.81
N ALA A 576 15.54 -3.89 -32.77
CA ALA A 576 15.66 -3.35 -31.42
C ALA A 576 17.05 -3.64 -30.80
N PHE A 577 17.64 -4.79 -31.14
CA PHE A 577 18.97 -5.17 -30.68
C PHE A 577 20.06 -4.28 -31.26
N ARG A 578 19.94 -3.81 -32.52
CA ARG A 578 20.88 -2.82 -33.08
C ARG A 578 20.87 -1.51 -32.30
N GLU A 579 19.69 -1.00 -31.96
CA GLU A 579 19.55 0.22 -31.18
C GLU A 579 20.15 0.03 -29.78
N ARG A 580 19.88 -1.13 -29.17
CA ARG A 580 20.43 -1.53 -27.87
C ARG A 580 21.95 -1.62 -27.86
N LEU A 581 22.54 -2.15 -28.93
CA LEU A 581 23.99 -2.16 -29.12
C LEU A 581 24.54 -0.75 -29.27
N ALA A 582 23.88 0.12 -30.03
CA ALA A 582 24.33 1.51 -30.22
C ALA A 582 24.33 2.31 -28.91
N GLU A 583 23.28 2.16 -28.10
CA GLU A 583 23.22 2.74 -26.76
C GLU A 583 24.35 2.22 -25.86
N THR A 584 24.57 0.91 -25.84
CA THR A 584 25.58 0.26 -25.00
C THR A 584 26.99 0.64 -25.42
N TRP A 585 27.25 0.67 -26.73
CA TRP A 585 28.52 1.10 -27.31
C TRP A 585 28.82 2.55 -26.94
N LYS A 586 27.85 3.46 -27.15
CA LYS A 586 27.99 4.88 -26.81
C LYS A 586 28.28 5.06 -25.32
N PHE A 587 27.52 4.37 -24.47
CA PHE A 587 27.71 4.37 -23.02
C PHE A 587 29.13 3.94 -22.62
N LEU A 588 29.61 2.81 -23.13
CA LEU A 588 30.95 2.30 -22.80
C LEU A 588 32.07 3.20 -23.33
N MET A 589 31.85 3.86 -24.46
CA MET A 589 32.79 4.85 -25.00
C MET A 589 32.87 6.09 -24.12
N GLU A 590 31.73 6.61 -23.65
CA GLU A 590 31.64 7.75 -22.72
C GLU A 590 32.26 7.41 -21.35
N ALA A 591 32.10 6.18 -20.88
CA ALA A 591 32.75 5.65 -19.66
C ALA A 591 34.26 5.35 -19.85
N GLY A 592 34.84 5.63 -21.02
CA GLY A 592 36.26 5.41 -21.31
C GLY A 592 36.65 3.94 -21.51
N ARG A 593 35.70 3.00 -21.56
CA ARG A 593 35.90 1.56 -21.72
C ARG A 593 35.98 1.16 -23.20
N LYS A 594 36.88 1.78 -23.96
CA LYS A 594 36.98 1.62 -25.43
C LYS A 594 37.15 0.16 -25.89
N GLN A 595 37.98 -0.62 -25.20
CA GLN A 595 38.19 -2.04 -25.53
C GLN A 595 36.92 -2.86 -25.32
N THR A 596 36.21 -2.63 -24.21
CA THR A 596 34.93 -3.28 -23.92
C THR A 596 33.85 -2.85 -24.91
N ALA A 597 33.80 -1.56 -25.26
CA ALA A 597 32.85 -1.00 -26.21
C ALA A 597 32.91 -1.67 -27.58
N ALA A 598 34.11 -2.04 -28.06
CA ALA A 598 34.30 -2.73 -29.34
C ALA A 598 33.49 -4.04 -29.45
N TYR A 599 33.23 -4.74 -28.33
CA TYR A 599 32.38 -5.94 -28.34
C TYR A 599 30.89 -5.65 -28.62
N TYR A 600 30.47 -4.40 -28.60
CA TYR A 600 29.06 -3.98 -28.72
C TYR A 600 28.83 -3.11 -29.96
N GLU A 601 29.73 -3.12 -30.94
CA GLU A 601 29.62 -2.28 -32.12
C GLU A 601 28.35 -2.63 -32.94
N PRO A 602 27.47 -1.66 -33.27
CA PRO A 602 26.22 -1.96 -33.99
C PRO A 602 26.42 -2.57 -35.37
N ALA A 603 27.58 -2.32 -36.00
CA ALA A 603 27.96 -2.92 -37.28
C ALA A 603 28.12 -4.45 -37.18
N ASP A 604 28.51 -4.96 -36.02
CA ASP A 604 28.76 -6.39 -35.77
C ASP A 604 27.51 -7.18 -35.39
N LEU A 605 26.32 -6.56 -35.47
CA LEU A 605 25.02 -7.16 -35.13
C LEU A 605 24.87 -8.61 -35.63
N ARG A 606 25.18 -8.86 -36.91
CA ARG A 606 25.04 -10.19 -37.53
C ARG A 606 25.98 -11.22 -36.91
N TYR A 607 27.23 -10.81 -36.64
CA TYR A 607 28.22 -11.66 -36.02
C TYR A 607 27.85 -11.97 -34.56
N ILE A 608 27.43 -10.96 -33.81
CA ILE A 608 27.00 -11.09 -32.42
C ILE A 608 25.80 -12.04 -32.31
N LEU A 609 24.75 -11.85 -33.11
CA LEU A 609 23.60 -12.77 -33.10
C LEU A 609 23.96 -14.20 -33.53
N ALA A 610 24.87 -14.36 -34.51
CA ALA A 610 25.38 -15.67 -34.89
C ALA A 610 26.18 -16.32 -33.75
N SER A 611 26.92 -15.54 -32.96
CA SER A 611 27.62 -16.00 -31.77
C SER A 611 26.64 -16.44 -30.68
N VAL A 612 25.60 -15.64 -30.39
CA VAL A 612 24.52 -16.00 -29.46
C VAL A 612 23.83 -17.30 -29.87
N LYS A 613 23.57 -17.47 -31.17
CA LYS A 613 22.99 -18.72 -31.72
C LYS A 613 23.90 -19.93 -31.52
N ARG A 614 25.22 -19.77 -31.73
CA ARG A 614 26.20 -20.85 -31.52
C ARG A 614 26.38 -21.19 -30.03
N GLN A 615 26.38 -20.18 -29.17
CA GLN A 615 26.56 -20.30 -27.72
C GLN A 615 25.24 -20.12 -26.97
N GLN A 616 24.20 -20.84 -27.43
CA GLN A 616 22.81 -20.60 -27.02
C GLN A 616 22.50 -20.88 -25.54
N ARG A 617 23.40 -21.46 -24.75
CA ARG A 617 23.13 -21.87 -23.35
C ARG A 617 22.52 -20.74 -22.51
N ASN A 618 23.11 -19.55 -22.55
CA ASN A 618 22.62 -18.41 -21.78
C ASN A 618 21.30 -17.85 -22.34
N PHE A 619 21.15 -17.83 -23.67
CA PHE A 619 19.92 -17.38 -24.32
C PHE A 619 18.74 -18.32 -24.03
N VAL A 620 18.96 -19.63 -24.17
CA VAL A 620 17.98 -20.67 -23.83
C VAL A 620 17.64 -20.64 -22.34
N SER A 621 18.61 -20.36 -21.45
CA SER A 621 18.32 -20.17 -20.02
C SER A 621 17.34 -19.03 -19.77
N LEU A 622 17.43 -17.93 -20.52
CA LEU A 622 16.50 -16.80 -20.42
C LEU A 622 15.12 -17.15 -20.99
N LEU A 623 15.04 -17.91 -22.08
CA LEU A 623 13.76 -18.42 -22.59
C LEU A 623 13.10 -19.43 -21.63
N MET A 624 13.90 -20.26 -20.95
CA MET A 624 13.42 -21.12 -19.87
C MET A 624 12.91 -20.30 -18.67
N ALA A 625 13.54 -19.15 -18.38
CA ALA A 625 13.07 -18.23 -17.35
C ALA A 625 11.70 -17.63 -17.71
N ASP A 626 11.48 -17.24 -18.98
CA ASP A 626 10.16 -16.82 -19.46
C ASP A 626 9.12 -17.93 -19.25
N ALA A 627 9.43 -19.16 -19.67
CA ALA A 627 8.53 -20.29 -19.50
C ALA A 627 8.17 -20.53 -18.03
N PHE A 628 9.15 -20.40 -17.13
CA PHE A 628 8.91 -20.46 -15.70
C PHE A 628 7.97 -19.36 -15.20
N LEU A 629 8.20 -18.10 -15.59
CA LEU A 629 7.35 -16.98 -15.17
C LEU A 629 5.92 -17.12 -15.67
N VAL A 630 5.74 -17.56 -16.92
CA VAL A 630 4.42 -17.78 -17.52
C VAL A 630 3.69 -18.92 -16.80
N GLU A 631 4.35 -20.06 -16.59
CA GLU A 631 3.73 -21.17 -15.85
C GLU A 631 3.40 -20.77 -14.41
N ALA A 632 4.23 -19.93 -13.78
CA ALA A 632 3.95 -19.40 -12.45
C ALA A 632 2.67 -18.53 -12.43
N VAL A 633 2.40 -17.71 -13.45
CA VAL A 633 1.13 -16.94 -13.55
C VAL A 633 -0.05 -17.90 -13.61
N LEU A 634 0.01 -18.88 -14.50
CA LEU A 634 -1.08 -19.84 -14.70
C LEU A 634 -1.35 -20.66 -13.41
N ASN A 635 -0.29 -21.19 -12.80
CA ASN A 635 -0.41 -21.95 -11.56
C ASN A 635 -0.92 -21.08 -10.40
N THR A 636 -0.51 -19.82 -10.31
CA THR A 636 -1.02 -18.90 -9.28
C THR A 636 -2.52 -18.65 -9.45
N ALA A 637 -2.98 -18.44 -10.70
CA ALA A 637 -4.40 -18.28 -11.00
C ALA A 637 -5.20 -19.55 -10.67
N ASP A 638 -4.67 -20.73 -11.01
CA ASP A 638 -5.28 -22.02 -10.67
C ASP A 638 -5.39 -22.21 -9.15
N CYS A 639 -4.32 -21.93 -8.40
CA CYS A 639 -4.33 -21.97 -6.93
C CYS A 639 -5.32 -20.97 -6.34
N ALA A 640 -5.38 -19.75 -6.87
CA ALA A 640 -6.28 -18.70 -6.38
C ALA A 640 -7.76 -19.11 -6.52
N ARG A 641 -8.14 -19.65 -7.67
CA ARG A 641 -9.50 -20.19 -7.89
C ARG A 641 -9.82 -21.38 -6.99
N GLU A 642 -8.85 -22.28 -6.77
CA GLU A 642 -9.04 -23.40 -5.85
C GLU A 642 -9.22 -22.92 -4.40
N VAL A 643 -8.45 -21.94 -3.95
CA VAL A 643 -8.64 -21.33 -2.63
C VAL A 643 -10.00 -20.65 -2.54
N GLN A 644 -10.44 -19.92 -3.56
CA GLN A 644 -11.79 -19.30 -3.60
C GLN A 644 -12.90 -20.35 -3.52
N ARG A 645 -12.77 -21.44 -4.29
CA ARG A 645 -13.72 -22.56 -4.26
C ARG A 645 -13.77 -23.20 -2.88
N LEU A 646 -12.60 -23.49 -2.28
CA LEU A 646 -12.49 -24.05 -0.94
C LEU A 646 -13.01 -23.09 0.13
N ALA A 647 -12.81 -21.77 -0.02
CA ALA A 647 -13.31 -20.78 0.93
C ALA A 647 -14.84 -20.84 1.06
N ARG A 648 -15.55 -21.10 -0.05
CA ARG A 648 -17.01 -21.24 -0.06
C ARG A 648 -17.53 -22.52 0.60
N ILE A 649 -16.80 -23.63 0.48
CA ILE A 649 -17.30 -24.97 0.91
C ILE A 649 -16.65 -25.49 2.19
N ALA A 650 -15.41 -25.09 2.45
CA ALA A 650 -14.57 -25.59 3.55
C ALA A 650 -13.50 -24.54 3.94
N PRO A 651 -13.89 -23.41 4.58
CA PRO A 651 -12.99 -22.31 4.92
C PRO A 651 -11.71 -22.74 5.66
N LYS A 652 -11.83 -23.70 6.59
CA LYS A 652 -10.68 -24.24 7.36
C LYS A 652 -9.64 -24.88 6.45
N LYS A 653 -10.10 -25.62 5.43
CA LYS A 653 -9.23 -26.27 4.45
C LYS A 653 -8.63 -25.24 3.49
N ALA A 654 -9.42 -24.27 3.04
CA ALA A 654 -8.98 -23.18 2.18
C ALA A 654 -7.76 -22.45 2.74
N ALA A 655 -7.78 -22.17 4.04
CA ALA A 655 -6.66 -21.54 4.73
C ALA A 655 -5.39 -22.38 4.85
N GLY A 656 -5.55 -23.68 5.14
CA GLY A 656 -4.43 -24.62 5.15
C GLY A 656 -3.78 -24.74 3.78
N ASP A 657 -4.60 -24.83 2.73
CA ASP A 657 -4.15 -24.92 1.34
C ASP A 657 -3.56 -23.59 0.85
N MET A 658 -4.13 -22.44 1.22
CA MET A 658 -3.56 -21.11 0.97
C MET A 658 -2.15 -20.98 1.54
N ALA A 659 -1.95 -21.29 2.82
CA ALA A 659 -0.64 -21.21 3.47
C ALA A 659 0.38 -22.17 2.83
N ARG A 660 -0.09 -23.37 2.41
CA ARG A 660 0.72 -24.32 1.66
C ARG A 660 1.14 -23.73 0.30
N PHE A 661 0.20 -23.23 -0.49
CA PHE A 661 0.46 -22.68 -1.82
C PHE A 661 1.38 -21.46 -1.75
N ALA A 662 1.14 -20.52 -0.83
CA ALA A 662 2.01 -19.35 -0.67
C ALA A 662 3.46 -19.74 -0.36
N ARG A 663 3.66 -20.75 0.49
CA ARG A 663 4.99 -21.30 0.80
C ARG A 663 5.63 -21.99 -0.40
N GLU A 664 4.90 -22.88 -1.09
CA GLU A 664 5.41 -23.61 -2.26
C GLU A 664 5.79 -22.67 -3.41
N MET A 665 5.00 -21.61 -3.62
CA MET A 665 5.32 -20.56 -4.57
C MET A 665 6.59 -19.81 -4.15
N ALA A 666 6.66 -19.35 -2.90
CA ALA A 666 7.85 -18.64 -2.41
C ALA A 666 9.13 -19.49 -2.54
N GLU A 667 9.09 -20.78 -2.16
CA GLU A 667 10.21 -21.71 -2.30
C GLU A 667 10.59 -21.96 -3.76
N THR A 668 9.61 -22.02 -4.67
CA THR A 668 9.85 -22.24 -6.09
C THR A 668 10.48 -21.03 -6.75
N PHE A 669 9.93 -19.83 -6.51
CA PHE A 669 10.53 -18.57 -6.94
C PHE A 669 11.93 -18.40 -6.35
N HIS A 670 12.11 -18.70 -5.06
CA HIS A 670 13.41 -18.58 -4.41
C HIS A 670 14.49 -19.42 -5.08
N ARG A 671 14.18 -20.69 -5.39
CA ARG A 671 15.10 -21.59 -6.09
C ARG A 671 15.37 -21.15 -7.53
N LYS A 672 14.37 -20.65 -8.24
CA LYS A 672 14.46 -20.29 -9.66
C LYS A 672 15.13 -18.93 -9.89
N LEU A 673 14.77 -17.91 -9.12
CA LEU A 673 15.32 -16.57 -9.24
C LEU A 673 16.81 -16.51 -8.87
N ARG A 674 17.26 -17.28 -7.87
CA ARG A 674 18.69 -17.40 -7.51
C ARG A 674 19.58 -18.02 -8.57
N ARG A 675 18.99 -18.68 -9.56
CA ARG A 675 19.70 -19.39 -10.64
C ARG A 675 19.22 -18.94 -12.01
N MET A 676 18.53 -17.80 -12.07
CA MET A 676 17.88 -17.35 -13.29
C MET A 676 18.91 -17.05 -14.37
N TYR A 677 19.99 -16.34 -14.01
CA TYR A 677 20.96 -15.90 -14.98
C TYR A 677 22.36 -15.72 -14.41
N ALA A 678 23.39 -16.18 -15.13
CA ALA A 678 24.82 -15.96 -14.84
C ALA A 678 25.33 -16.30 -13.42
N GLY A 679 24.54 -16.95 -12.57
CA GLY A 679 24.90 -17.29 -11.19
C GLY A 679 24.56 -16.23 -10.15
N ASP A 680 23.93 -15.13 -10.56
CA ASP A 680 23.56 -14.01 -9.68
C ASP A 680 22.18 -14.22 -9.02
N ASP A 681 21.94 -13.52 -7.91
CA ASP A 681 20.70 -13.57 -7.14
C ASP A 681 19.71 -12.47 -7.57
N PHE A 682 18.54 -12.88 -8.08
CA PHE A 682 17.47 -11.97 -8.50
C PHE A 682 16.18 -12.12 -7.68
N LEU A 683 16.28 -12.53 -6.42
CA LEU A 683 15.11 -12.74 -5.53
C LEU A 683 14.16 -11.54 -5.45
N ALA A 684 14.69 -10.32 -5.59
CA ALA A 684 13.91 -9.08 -5.60
C ALA A 684 12.83 -9.05 -6.69
N LEU A 685 12.97 -9.81 -7.79
CA LEU A 685 11.97 -9.88 -8.86
C LEU A 685 10.68 -10.60 -8.46
N GLY A 686 10.68 -11.38 -7.39
CA GLY A 686 9.52 -12.17 -6.97
C GLY A 686 8.32 -11.32 -6.53
N PRO A 687 8.48 -10.37 -5.58
CA PRO A 687 7.49 -9.34 -5.28
C PRO A 687 6.95 -8.61 -6.53
N LEU A 688 7.87 -8.19 -7.40
CA LEU A 688 7.53 -7.43 -8.59
C LEU A 688 6.70 -8.24 -9.58
N PHE A 689 6.94 -9.56 -9.68
CA PHE A 689 6.13 -10.48 -10.47
C PHE A 689 4.66 -10.42 -10.04
N PHE A 690 4.38 -10.52 -8.74
CA PHE A 690 3.02 -10.49 -8.21
C PHE A 690 2.34 -9.16 -8.49
N LEU A 691 3.06 -8.05 -8.28
CA LEU A 691 2.55 -6.71 -8.54
C LEU A 691 2.21 -6.51 -10.02
N THR A 692 3.11 -6.92 -10.92
CA THR A 692 2.93 -6.80 -12.37
C THR A 692 1.80 -7.67 -12.89
N ALA A 693 1.73 -8.93 -12.46
CA ALA A 693 0.68 -9.85 -12.87
C ALA A 693 -0.69 -9.41 -12.32
N THR A 694 -0.77 -8.95 -11.07
CA THR A 694 -2.02 -8.42 -10.48
C THR A 694 -2.56 -7.26 -11.29
N ARG A 695 -1.71 -6.26 -11.60
CA ARG A 695 -2.08 -5.14 -12.47
C ARG A 695 -2.56 -5.61 -13.84
N ALA A 696 -1.86 -6.56 -14.45
CA ALA A 696 -2.22 -7.06 -15.77
C ALA A 696 -3.55 -7.84 -15.76
N LEU A 697 -3.87 -8.55 -14.69
CA LEU A 697 -5.16 -9.23 -14.54
C LEU A 697 -6.32 -8.24 -14.37
N ALA A 698 -6.14 -7.20 -13.53
CA ALA A 698 -7.11 -6.13 -13.32
C ALA A 698 -7.46 -5.32 -14.59
N GLY A 699 -6.59 -5.36 -15.60
CA GLY A 699 -6.88 -4.81 -16.93
C GLY A 699 -6.56 -3.32 -17.06
N THR A 700 -7.41 -2.57 -17.76
CA THR A 700 -7.19 -1.15 -18.11
C THR A 700 -7.94 -0.18 -17.19
N GLN A 701 -8.37 -0.64 -16.02
CA GLN A 701 -9.03 0.22 -15.03
C GLN A 701 -8.03 1.30 -14.57
N PRO A 702 -8.44 2.58 -14.42
CA PRO A 702 -7.56 3.63 -13.91
C PRO A 702 -7.00 3.30 -12.51
N GLU A 703 -7.80 2.64 -11.68
CA GLU A 703 -7.42 2.15 -10.35
C GLU A 703 -6.35 1.04 -10.38
N ALA A 704 -6.10 0.47 -11.57
CA ALA A 704 -5.08 -0.55 -11.80
C ALA A 704 -3.71 0.01 -12.17
N GLU A 705 -3.53 1.33 -12.19
CA GLU A 705 -2.21 1.91 -12.41
C GLU A 705 -1.23 1.59 -11.27
N ILE A 706 0.02 1.36 -11.66
CA ILE A 706 1.09 1.12 -10.72
C ILE A 706 1.57 2.48 -10.20
N ALA A 707 1.42 2.71 -8.90
CA ALA A 707 2.00 3.87 -8.23
C ALA A 707 3.52 3.73 -8.14
N ALA A 708 4.26 4.75 -8.57
CA ALA A 708 5.72 4.75 -8.51
C ALA A 708 6.26 6.05 -7.92
N VAL A 709 7.17 5.91 -6.95
CA VAL A 709 7.90 7.00 -6.32
C VAL A 709 9.40 6.68 -6.36
N LEU A 710 10.19 7.58 -6.96
CA LEU A 710 11.64 7.52 -6.97
C LEU A 710 12.20 8.61 -6.05
N ILE A 711 13.06 8.21 -5.13
CA ILE A 711 13.83 9.11 -4.27
C ILE A 711 15.30 8.97 -4.65
N LEU A 712 15.94 10.07 -5.01
CA LEU A 712 17.39 10.16 -5.23
C LEU A 712 18.00 10.93 -4.07
N GLU A 713 18.90 10.30 -3.32
CA GLU A 713 19.57 10.88 -2.16
C GLU A 713 21.07 11.05 -2.44
N SER A 714 21.56 12.30 -2.39
CA SER A 714 22.96 12.67 -2.59
C SER A 714 23.42 13.61 -1.47
N GLU A 715 24.71 13.95 -1.43
CA GLU A 715 25.23 14.98 -0.51
C GLU A 715 24.53 16.35 -0.66
N GLY A 716 24.02 16.65 -1.86
CA GLY A 716 23.29 17.89 -2.16
C GLY A 716 21.82 17.88 -1.72
N GLY A 717 21.32 16.75 -1.19
CA GLY A 717 19.95 16.60 -0.72
C GLY A 717 19.17 15.51 -1.46
N LYS A 718 17.84 15.58 -1.33
CA LYS A 718 16.88 14.59 -1.88
C LYS A 718 16.09 15.17 -3.04
N ALA A 719 16.05 14.46 -4.15
CA ALA A 719 15.14 14.71 -5.25
C ALA A 719 14.07 13.61 -5.32
N CYS A 720 12.81 14.00 -5.49
CA CYS A 720 11.67 13.08 -5.54
C CYS A 720 10.95 13.19 -6.88
N TYR A 721 10.62 12.05 -7.46
CA TYR A 721 9.85 11.92 -8.68
C TYR A 721 8.72 10.94 -8.44
N ALA A 722 7.53 11.23 -8.97
CA ALA A 722 6.39 10.35 -8.82
C ALA A 722 5.49 10.41 -10.04
N ASN A 723 4.79 9.32 -10.32
CA ASN A 723 3.72 9.31 -11.32
C ASN A 723 2.37 9.70 -10.70
N ASP A 724 1.36 9.91 -11.54
CA ASP A 724 0.06 10.42 -11.07
C ASP A 724 -0.64 9.44 -10.11
N ALA A 725 -0.51 8.13 -10.35
CA ALA A 725 -1.03 7.07 -9.47
C ALA A 725 -0.41 7.08 -8.06
N ALA A 726 0.76 7.68 -7.86
CA ALA A 726 1.39 7.74 -6.54
C ALA A 726 0.64 8.62 -5.54
N LEU A 727 -0.10 9.64 -6.01
CA LEU A 727 -0.84 10.55 -5.13
C LEU A 727 -1.98 9.88 -4.37
N SER A 728 -2.58 8.85 -4.95
CA SER A 728 -3.73 8.16 -4.36
C SER A 728 -3.32 6.98 -3.46
N LEU A 729 -2.17 6.36 -3.72
CA LEU A 729 -1.83 5.06 -3.14
C LEU A 729 -0.75 5.08 -2.05
N PHE A 730 0.15 6.07 -2.07
CA PHE A 730 1.08 6.29 -0.95
C PHE A 730 0.38 7.08 0.14
#